data_AF-T0QIH9-F1
#
_entry.id   AF-T0QIH9-F1
#
_cell.length_a   1.000
_cell.length_b   1.000
_cell.length_c   1.000
_cell.angle_alpha   90.00
_cell.angle_beta   90.00
_cell.angle_gamma   90.00
#
_symmetry.space_group_name_H-M   'P 1'
#
loop_
_entity.id
_entity.type
_entity.pdbx_description
1 polymer ?
#
loop_
_entity_poly.entity_id
_entity_poly.type
_entity_poly.pdbx_seq_one_letter_code
_entity_poly.pdbx_strand_id
1 'polypeptide(L)'
;MTLQSTLSSAALSISNMGSAFSSSTRKYDAIKRDSMRVWMRIIANLVVVAAIYGSLSSMFILSALGAFRRSNLTYHFQNDAWRPLAQSCLLTSEGFAPHSCSSVESSLLATPAAWAATGNQLAHVLQVPPQAKWKVTTCMVGCSSDANDSTPASLQMLVGYDVYPECNPQQGSQSIAGMILLEGTVVDDVYPNGAYLLTVFADTHMNTTTTYVDSDDSSTTRIIRDVERVLIGRDGSAQRYPEGANAIIKSHPLGPRYSIRASCVAQIVDISDEVGSQRGWSTGRESKKAVVTGKACGHVVSESIELEVVHAVLVIITIVGLGGDMLMTFEGLKGVLQHKPVLTYDILTGVERRKGLLFIGAISAFPGLLFFDIARIYAGRPIDDWLWLLSILTLGIFVAWFALLLFLGLQFVPSPPSIRHKLAPWSPAVFIYGAIPSISASVYGSYEDLHASFFAATSLLGMNVSGRVCGCGAYDANSIASATSLTLGNIVIAVCTCFLMSIVYAMAKLQFFQKKCVLDTTWTKNNEFLSQSAMPYWFTGLPLDQADAIKIGNKLFCKPSMQARMGLAAVVIAPEMRRILVAKEAKVVDTAPEEVFYLVSVYDLVWGILPRYLRLYMPMVQSEIVKNVLTAPTKKRLQRAKTFKYSRGTCVG
;
A
#
# COMPACT_ATOMS: atom_id res chain seq x y z
N MET A 1 -21.55 20.89 82.09
CA MET A 1 -20.32 21.64 81.74
C MET A 1 -19.10 20.82 82.11
N THR A 2 -18.70 19.82 81.31
CA THR A 2 -17.41 19.08 81.41
C THR A 2 -17.28 18.13 80.20
N LEU A 3 -17.60 18.62 79.00
CA LEU A 3 -17.38 17.86 77.75
C LEU A 3 -17.02 18.74 76.54
N GLN A 4 -17.03 20.07 76.70
CA GLN A 4 -16.64 21.03 75.65
C GLN A 4 -15.18 21.47 75.72
N SER A 5 -14.47 21.26 76.83
CA SER A 5 -13.09 21.74 77.00
C SER A 5 -12.00 20.73 76.58
N THR A 6 -12.35 19.45 76.40
CA THR A 6 -11.39 18.39 76.01
C THR A 6 -11.40 18.07 74.52
N LEU A 7 -12.42 18.51 73.77
CA LEU A 7 -12.50 18.32 72.32
C LEU A 7 -11.80 19.44 71.52
N SER A 8 -11.51 20.59 72.12
CA SER A 8 -10.86 21.71 71.43
C SER A 8 -9.33 21.57 71.36
N SER A 9 -8.70 20.91 72.34
CA SER A 9 -7.23 20.74 72.39
C SER A 9 -6.71 19.61 71.49
N ALA A 10 -7.51 18.56 71.25
CA ALA A 10 -7.15 17.48 70.31
C ALA A 10 -7.35 17.87 68.82
N ALA A 11 -8.35 18.70 68.52
CA ALA A 11 -8.63 19.15 67.15
C ALA A 11 -7.57 20.14 66.62
N LEU A 12 -6.96 20.95 67.49
CA LEU A 12 -5.91 21.90 67.09
C LEU A 12 -4.55 21.24 66.82
N SER A 13 -4.23 20.12 67.48
CA SER A 13 -2.96 19.40 67.25
C SER A 13 -2.96 18.59 65.94
N ILE A 14 -4.11 18.06 65.51
CA ILE A 14 -4.23 17.30 64.25
C ILE A 14 -4.22 18.22 63.02
N SER A 15 -4.65 19.48 63.17
CA SER A 15 -4.65 20.47 62.07
C SER A 15 -3.25 20.93 61.64
N ASN A 16 -2.26 20.88 62.54
CA ASN A 16 -0.90 21.34 62.27
C ASN A 16 0.07 20.25 61.78
N MET A 17 -0.25 18.95 61.92
CA MET A 17 0.52 17.85 61.31
C MET A 17 0.03 17.46 59.91
N GLY A 18 -1.24 17.77 59.55
CA GLY A 18 -1.81 17.46 58.23
C GLY A 18 -1.39 18.40 57.09
N SER A 19 -0.90 19.60 57.41
CA SER A 19 -0.54 20.62 56.40
C SER A 19 0.88 20.45 55.82
N ALA A 20 1.80 19.82 56.56
CA ALA A 20 3.16 19.57 56.09
C ALA A 20 3.26 18.31 55.20
N PHE A 21 2.55 17.23 55.54
CA PHE A 21 2.60 15.96 54.78
C PHE A 21 1.73 15.98 53.51
N SER A 22 0.61 16.71 53.50
CA SER A 22 -0.29 16.82 52.32
C SER A 22 0.35 17.59 51.15
N SER A 23 1.22 18.57 51.43
CA SER A 23 1.87 19.35 50.38
C SER A 23 2.93 18.53 49.64
N SER A 24 3.72 17.72 50.35
CA SER A 24 4.78 16.88 49.78
C SER A 24 4.22 15.80 48.85
N THR A 25 3.19 15.06 49.29
CA THR A 25 2.59 13.99 48.49
C THR A 25 1.85 14.54 47.27
N ARG A 26 1.13 15.68 47.39
CA ARG A 26 0.53 16.36 46.22
C ARG A 26 1.59 16.91 45.26
N LYS A 27 2.71 17.43 45.76
CA LYS A 27 3.82 17.93 44.93
C LYS A 27 4.52 16.76 44.22
N TYR A 28 4.73 15.64 44.91
CA TYR A 28 5.28 14.41 44.34
C TYR A 28 4.35 13.82 43.28
N ASP A 29 3.04 13.77 43.53
CA ASP A 29 2.04 13.31 42.56
C ASP A 29 1.88 14.26 41.37
N ALA A 30 2.09 15.57 41.55
CA ALA A 30 2.10 16.54 40.46
C ALA A 30 3.38 16.39 39.61
N ILE A 31 4.55 16.23 40.23
CA ILE A 31 5.83 15.99 39.56
C ILE A 31 5.81 14.65 38.80
N LYS A 32 5.25 13.60 39.41
CA LYS A 32 5.07 12.28 38.78
C LYS A 32 4.09 12.34 37.60
N ARG A 33 2.97 13.05 37.74
CA ARG A 33 2.02 13.29 36.63
C ARG A 33 2.61 14.12 35.50
N ASP A 34 3.47 15.09 35.81
CA ASP A 34 4.14 15.90 34.79
C ASP A 34 5.24 15.12 34.07
N SER A 35 6.02 14.31 34.80
CA SER A 35 6.99 13.38 34.21
C SER A 35 6.33 12.32 33.31
N MET A 36 5.22 11.73 33.76
CA MET A 36 4.45 10.75 32.98
C MET A 36 3.86 11.38 31.70
N ARG A 37 3.35 12.61 31.78
CA ARG A 37 2.85 13.34 30.59
C ARG A 37 3.95 13.63 29.58
N VAL A 38 5.16 13.94 30.04
CA VAL A 38 6.33 14.15 29.16
C VAL A 38 6.73 12.85 28.47
N TRP A 39 6.79 11.73 29.19
CA TRP A 39 7.07 10.41 28.61
C TRP A 39 6.04 9.98 27.57
N MET A 40 4.74 10.13 27.88
CA MET A 40 3.67 9.78 26.94
C MET A 40 3.77 10.55 25.62
N ARG A 41 4.18 11.82 25.65
CA ARG A 41 4.37 12.62 24.42
C ARG A 41 5.57 12.16 23.59
N ILE A 42 6.66 11.80 24.24
CA ILE A 42 7.86 11.31 23.54
C ILE A 42 7.56 9.95 22.90
N ILE A 43 6.92 9.03 23.63
CA ILE A 43 6.50 7.74 23.09
C ILE A 43 5.55 7.94 21.92
N ALA A 44 4.56 8.84 22.04
CA ALA A 44 3.65 9.15 20.93
C ALA A 44 4.41 9.63 19.69
N ASN A 45 5.38 10.54 19.83
CA ASN A 45 6.20 11.01 18.69
C ASN A 45 7.05 9.87 18.09
N LEU A 46 7.63 9.00 18.91
CA LEU A 46 8.39 7.85 18.43
C LEU A 46 7.50 6.87 17.65
N VAL A 47 6.26 6.64 18.11
CA VAL A 47 5.27 5.84 17.38
C VAL A 47 4.91 6.48 16.04
N VAL A 48 4.72 7.81 15.99
CA VAL A 48 4.48 8.54 14.73
C VAL A 48 5.64 8.35 13.76
N VAL A 49 6.87 8.57 14.24
CA VAL A 49 8.08 8.44 13.43
C VAL A 49 8.22 7.01 12.91
N ALA A 50 8.05 6.00 13.77
CA ALA A 50 8.08 4.60 13.39
C ALA A 50 6.98 4.24 12.39
N ALA A 51 5.77 4.78 12.54
CA ALA A 51 4.67 4.57 11.61
C ALA A 51 4.97 5.19 10.23
N ILE A 52 5.57 6.38 10.17
CA ILE A 52 5.96 6.99 8.90
C ILE A 52 7.07 6.18 8.23
N TYR A 53 8.12 5.78 8.95
CA TYR A 53 9.16 4.92 8.37
C TYR A 53 8.62 3.56 7.94
N GLY A 54 7.74 2.96 8.73
CA GLY A 54 7.02 1.73 8.38
C GLY A 54 6.25 1.90 7.08
N SER A 55 5.50 2.99 6.93
CA SER A 55 4.79 3.34 5.69
C SER A 55 5.72 3.54 4.50
N LEU A 56 6.90 4.15 4.68
CA LEU A 56 7.84 4.35 3.59
C LEU A 56 8.49 3.02 3.18
N SER A 57 8.71 2.12 4.15
CA SER A 57 9.25 0.78 3.94
C SER A 57 8.25 -0.21 3.31
N SER A 58 6.94 0.01 3.49
CA SER A 58 5.92 -0.96 3.05
C SER A 58 5.94 -1.17 1.54
N MET A 59 6.23 -0.15 0.74
CA MET A 59 6.38 -0.30 -0.72
C MET A 59 7.57 -1.19 -1.10
N PHE A 60 8.71 -1.08 -0.41
CA PHE A 60 9.86 -1.96 -0.68
C PHE A 60 9.54 -3.41 -0.33
N ILE A 61 8.81 -3.63 0.77
CA ILE A 61 8.34 -4.96 1.17
C ILE A 61 7.33 -5.49 0.15
N LEU A 62 6.34 -4.69 -0.27
CA LEU A 62 5.37 -5.06 -1.30
C LEU A 62 6.05 -5.36 -2.65
N SER A 63 7.06 -4.58 -3.02
CA SER A 63 7.89 -4.84 -4.20
C SER A 63 8.61 -6.18 -4.08
N ALA A 64 9.18 -6.50 -2.92
CA ALA A 64 9.83 -7.78 -2.65
C ALA A 64 8.82 -8.96 -2.65
N LEU A 65 7.56 -8.71 -2.32
CA LEU A 65 6.46 -9.68 -2.44
C LEU A 65 5.91 -9.80 -3.88
N GLY A 66 6.51 -9.12 -4.85
CA GLY A 66 6.13 -9.20 -6.26
C GLY A 66 4.98 -8.27 -6.67
N ALA A 67 4.75 -7.16 -5.97
CA ALA A 67 3.63 -6.24 -6.27
C ALA A 67 3.73 -5.51 -7.62
N PHE A 68 4.86 -5.57 -8.35
CA PHE A 68 4.96 -4.99 -9.71
C PHE A 68 4.99 -6.05 -10.81
N ARG A 69 5.47 -7.25 -10.47
CA ARG A 69 5.54 -8.39 -11.36
C ARG A 69 5.56 -9.64 -10.52
N ARG A 70 4.61 -10.53 -10.78
CA ARG A 70 4.56 -11.86 -10.15
C ARG A 70 3.91 -12.83 -11.10
N SER A 71 4.50 -14.01 -11.27
CA SER A 71 3.97 -15.10 -12.07
C SER A 71 4.34 -16.43 -11.46
N ASN A 72 3.32 -17.27 -11.28
CA ASN A 72 3.44 -18.58 -10.65
C ASN A 72 2.86 -19.65 -11.59
N LEU A 73 3.51 -20.81 -11.64
CA LEU A 73 3.10 -21.94 -12.45
C LEU A 73 2.07 -22.78 -11.68
N THR A 74 0.93 -23.03 -12.31
CA THR A 74 -0.09 -23.96 -11.82
C THR A 74 -0.32 -25.05 -12.85
N TYR A 75 -0.44 -26.30 -12.40
CA TYR A 75 -0.78 -27.44 -13.22
C TYR A 75 -1.58 -28.44 -12.40
N HIS A 76 -2.40 -29.25 -13.07
CA HIS A 76 -3.20 -30.29 -12.45
C HIS A 76 -2.86 -31.62 -13.08
N PHE A 77 -2.59 -32.64 -12.28
CA PHE A 77 -2.40 -33.99 -12.77
C PHE A 77 -3.66 -34.48 -13.48
N GLN A 78 -3.48 -35.39 -14.43
CA GLN A 78 -4.58 -36.00 -15.19
C GLN A 78 -5.60 -36.72 -14.29
N ASN A 79 -5.17 -37.12 -13.09
CA ASN A 79 -6.01 -37.82 -12.12
C ASN A 79 -6.96 -36.91 -11.34
N ASP A 80 -6.73 -35.60 -11.34
CA ASP A 80 -7.44 -34.66 -10.45
C ASP A 80 -8.61 -33.97 -11.14
N ALA A 81 -8.35 -33.32 -12.28
CA ALA A 81 -9.28 -32.34 -12.87
C ALA A 81 -9.78 -32.70 -14.27
N TRP A 82 -9.17 -33.69 -14.94
CA TRP A 82 -9.44 -34.00 -16.34
C TRP A 82 -10.68 -34.88 -16.46
N ARG A 83 -11.59 -34.49 -17.35
CA ARG A 83 -12.82 -35.22 -17.62
C ARG A 83 -12.87 -35.66 -19.09
N PRO A 84 -13.19 -36.93 -19.38
CA PRO A 84 -13.34 -37.38 -20.75
C PRO A 84 -14.58 -36.76 -21.39
N LEU A 85 -14.44 -36.31 -22.63
CA LEU A 85 -15.56 -35.77 -23.41
C LEU A 85 -15.90 -36.69 -24.59
N ALA A 86 -14.91 -37.05 -25.42
CA ALA A 86 -15.11 -37.89 -26.59
C ALA A 86 -13.80 -38.52 -27.10
N GLN A 87 -13.92 -39.60 -27.88
CA GLN A 87 -12.82 -40.40 -28.42
C GLN A 87 -13.15 -40.90 -29.84
N SER A 88 -13.41 -39.98 -30.78
CA SER A 88 -13.84 -40.35 -32.14
C SER A 88 -12.96 -39.79 -33.25
N CYS A 89 -12.33 -38.64 -33.03
CA CYS A 89 -11.50 -38.00 -34.04
C CYS A 89 -10.29 -38.84 -34.46
N LEU A 90 -10.11 -38.96 -35.78
CA LEU A 90 -8.89 -39.49 -36.39
C LEU A 90 -8.08 -38.34 -36.98
N LEU A 91 -6.78 -38.32 -36.69
CA LEU A 91 -5.85 -37.32 -37.22
C LEU A 91 -5.00 -37.92 -38.35
N THR A 92 -4.99 -37.25 -39.50
CA THR A 92 -4.22 -37.59 -40.70
C THR A 92 -3.20 -36.48 -40.99
N SER A 93 -2.35 -36.66 -42.01
CA SER A 93 -1.38 -35.63 -42.42
C SER A 93 -2.03 -34.31 -42.87
N GLU A 94 -3.30 -34.32 -43.27
CA GLU A 94 -4.02 -33.13 -43.73
C GLU A 94 -4.87 -32.48 -42.63
N GLY A 95 -5.04 -33.14 -41.48
CA GLY A 95 -5.90 -32.69 -40.39
C GLY A 95 -6.86 -33.78 -39.91
N PHE A 96 -7.98 -33.38 -39.30
CA PHE A 96 -9.00 -34.34 -38.85
C PHE A 96 -9.64 -35.03 -40.05
N ALA A 97 -9.72 -36.37 -40.02
CA ALA A 97 -10.33 -37.13 -41.10
C ALA A 97 -11.83 -36.78 -41.23
N PRO A 98 -12.35 -36.59 -42.46
CA PRO A 98 -13.76 -36.29 -42.67
C PRO A 98 -14.67 -37.29 -41.97
N HIS A 99 -15.70 -36.80 -41.28
CA HIS A 99 -16.70 -37.60 -40.55
C HIS A 99 -16.15 -38.53 -39.46
N SER A 100 -14.88 -38.38 -39.05
CA SER A 100 -14.33 -39.17 -37.94
C SER A 100 -14.75 -38.64 -36.57
N CYS A 101 -14.71 -37.32 -36.39
CA CYS A 101 -15.10 -36.66 -35.16
C CYS A 101 -16.61 -36.72 -34.90
N SER A 102 -16.98 -36.82 -33.62
CA SER A 102 -18.38 -36.76 -33.18
C SER A 102 -18.97 -35.35 -33.35
N SER A 103 -20.30 -35.28 -33.30
CA SER A 103 -21.01 -33.99 -33.25
C SER A 103 -20.66 -33.18 -32.00
N VAL A 104 -20.38 -33.85 -30.88
CA VAL A 104 -19.92 -33.21 -29.64
C VAL A 104 -18.57 -32.52 -29.86
N GLU A 105 -17.60 -33.21 -30.45
CA GLU A 105 -16.26 -32.65 -30.71
C GLU A 105 -16.30 -31.51 -31.72
N SER A 106 -16.96 -31.72 -32.86
CA SER A 106 -17.03 -30.72 -33.94
C SER A 106 -17.81 -29.46 -33.59
N SER A 107 -18.65 -29.51 -32.54
CA SER A 107 -19.42 -28.35 -32.04
C SER A 107 -18.79 -27.67 -30.82
N LEU A 108 -17.63 -28.13 -30.32
CA LEU A 108 -16.94 -27.54 -29.17
C LEU A 108 -16.53 -26.10 -29.41
N LEU A 109 -15.97 -25.82 -30.59
CA LEU A 109 -15.52 -24.48 -30.96
C LEU A 109 -16.68 -23.72 -31.59
N ALA A 110 -16.60 -22.39 -31.52
CA ALA A 110 -17.66 -21.50 -31.99
C ALA A 110 -18.02 -21.70 -33.47
N THR A 111 -17.09 -22.21 -34.28
CA THR A 111 -17.30 -22.48 -35.70
C THR A 111 -16.66 -23.79 -36.14
N PRO A 112 -17.22 -24.48 -37.15
CA PRO A 112 -16.60 -25.66 -37.76
C PRO A 112 -15.24 -25.35 -38.41
N ALA A 113 -15.07 -24.12 -38.93
CA ALA A 113 -13.82 -23.68 -39.54
C ALA A 113 -12.66 -23.64 -38.52
N ALA A 114 -12.93 -23.16 -37.29
CA ALA A 114 -11.95 -23.18 -36.22
C ALA A 114 -11.57 -24.62 -35.82
N TRP A 115 -12.53 -25.56 -35.80
CA TRP A 115 -12.26 -26.97 -35.51
C TRP A 115 -11.42 -27.65 -36.59
N ALA A 116 -11.75 -27.43 -37.86
CA ALA A 116 -10.98 -27.93 -38.99
C ALA A 116 -9.54 -27.37 -38.97
N ALA A 117 -9.38 -26.06 -38.77
CA ALA A 117 -8.08 -25.42 -38.66
C ALA A 117 -7.25 -25.97 -37.49
N THR A 118 -7.90 -26.28 -36.36
CA THR A 118 -7.25 -26.95 -35.21
C THR A 118 -6.67 -28.29 -35.62
N GLY A 119 -7.43 -29.12 -36.34
CA GLY A 119 -6.94 -30.39 -36.87
C GLY A 119 -5.76 -30.22 -37.82
N ASN A 120 -5.84 -29.27 -38.75
CA ASN A 120 -4.80 -29.01 -39.74
C ASN A 120 -3.49 -28.56 -39.08
N GLN A 121 -3.56 -27.63 -38.13
CA GLN A 121 -2.40 -27.16 -37.38
C GLN A 121 -1.82 -28.29 -36.52
N LEU A 122 -2.68 -29.09 -35.89
CA LEU A 122 -2.23 -30.22 -35.10
C LEU A 122 -1.49 -31.26 -35.93
N ALA A 123 -2.02 -31.62 -37.10
CA ALA A 123 -1.37 -32.54 -38.03
C ALA A 123 0.00 -32.04 -38.50
N HIS A 124 0.08 -30.74 -38.82
CA HIS A 124 1.31 -30.10 -39.24
C HIS A 124 2.37 -30.08 -38.12
N VAL A 125 2.01 -29.63 -36.92
CA VAL A 125 2.94 -29.54 -35.78
C VAL A 125 3.41 -30.92 -35.34
N LEU A 126 2.51 -31.91 -35.30
CA LEU A 126 2.88 -33.28 -34.93
C LEU A 126 3.61 -34.06 -36.04
N GLN A 127 3.67 -33.50 -37.26
CA GLN A 127 4.28 -34.13 -38.44
C GLN A 127 3.69 -35.53 -38.71
N VAL A 128 2.35 -35.62 -38.74
CA VAL A 128 1.65 -36.89 -38.93
C VAL A 128 2.01 -37.50 -40.29
N PRO A 129 2.51 -38.75 -40.35
CA PRO A 129 2.87 -39.38 -41.61
C PRO A 129 1.66 -39.54 -42.56
N PRO A 130 1.84 -39.42 -43.88
CA PRO A 130 0.73 -39.46 -44.86
C PRO A 130 -0.17 -40.69 -44.81
N GLN A 131 0.36 -41.84 -44.37
CA GLN A 131 -0.37 -43.10 -44.28
C GLN A 131 -0.92 -43.40 -42.87
N ALA A 132 -0.54 -42.59 -41.88
CA ALA A 132 -0.92 -42.82 -40.49
C ALA A 132 -2.29 -42.22 -40.18
N LYS A 133 -3.02 -42.89 -39.27
CA LYS A 133 -4.29 -42.41 -38.73
C LYS A 133 -4.22 -42.43 -37.20
N TRP A 134 -3.72 -41.35 -36.63
CA TRP A 134 -3.58 -41.22 -35.18
C TRP A 134 -4.94 -41.00 -34.51
N LYS A 135 -5.03 -41.42 -33.26
CA LYS A 135 -6.26 -41.44 -32.47
C LYS A 135 -6.26 -40.25 -31.51
N VAL A 136 -7.28 -39.39 -31.60
CA VAL A 136 -7.37 -38.20 -30.75
C VAL A 136 -8.46 -38.40 -29.70
N THR A 137 -8.07 -38.24 -28.45
CA THR A 137 -8.98 -38.18 -27.31
C THR A 137 -9.16 -36.73 -26.88
N THR A 138 -10.42 -36.35 -26.68
CA THR A 138 -10.83 -35.01 -26.29
C THR A 138 -11.22 -35.00 -24.81
N CYS A 139 -10.55 -34.16 -24.02
CA CYS A 139 -10.69 -34.03 -22.57
C CYS A 139 -11.00 -32.58 -22.19
N MET A 140 -11.67 -32.38 -21.05
CA MET A 140 -12.02 -31.04 -20.55
C MET A 140 -11.55 -30.84 -19.12
N VAL A 141 -11.07 -29.63 -18.82
CA VAL A 141 -10.82 -29.12 -17.46
C VAL A 141 -11.62 -27.84 -17.27
N GLY A 142 -12.29 -27.72 -16.12
CA GLY A 142 -13.25 -26.65 -15.81
C GLY A 142 -14.60 -26.83 -16.53
N CYS A 143 -15.52 -25.88 -16.37
CA CYS A 143 -16.87 -25.92 -16.96
C CYS A 143 -17.63 -27.22 -16.64
N SER A 144 -17.85 -27.49 -15.36
CA SER A 144 -18.61 -28.65 -14.91
C SER A 144 -20.11 -28.54 -15.20
N SER A 145 -20.83 -29.66 -15.05
CA SER A 145 -22.29 -29.68 -15.12
C SER A 145 -22.94 -28.89 -13.97
N ASP A 146 -22.17 -28.52 -12.95
CA ASP A 146 -22.67 -27.74 -11.83
C ASP A 146 -22.87 -26.28 -12.28
N ALA A 147 -24.06 -25.76 -12.04
CA ALA A 147 -24.41 -24.39 -12.39
C ALA A 147 -23.54 -23.35 -11.66
N ASN A 148 -22.95 -23.74 -10.52
CA ASN A 148 -22.06 -22.89 -9.71
C ASN A 148 -20.59 -22.96 -10.12
N ASP A 149 -20.21 -23.85 -11.06
CA ASP A 149 -18.84 -23.86 -11.57
C ASP A 149 -18.65 -22.71 -12.56
N SER A 150 -17.88 -21.71 -12.12
CA SER A 150 -17.47 -20.53 -12.88
C SER A 150 -16.06 -20.66 -13.47
N THR A 151 -15.41 -21.81 -13.33
CA THR A 151 -14.06 -22.02 -13.85
C THR A 151 -14.07 -21.96 -15.39
N PRO A 152 -13.10 -21.25 -15.99
CA PRO A 152 -13.00 -21.19 -17.45
C PRO A 152 -12.73 -22.59 -18.01
N ALA A 153 -13.41 -22.90 -19.10
CA ALA A 153 -13.20 -24.13 -19.85
C ALA A 153 -11.83 -24.10 -20.53
N SER A 154 -11.10 -25.20 -20.39
CA SER A 154 -9.91 -25.47 -21.20
C SER A 154 -10.05 -26.86 -21.82
N LEU A 155 -9.75 -26.94 -23.11
CA LEU A 155 -9.80 -28.18 -23.85
C LEU A 155 -8.40 -28.80 -23.87
N GLN A 156 -8.31 -30.06 -23.48
CA GLN A 156 -7.10 -30.85 -23.62
C GLN A 156 -7.31 -31.93 -24.66
N MET A 157 -6.35 -32.12 -25.57
CA MET A 157 -6.38 -33.24 -26.51
C MET A 157 -5.15 -34.12 -26.30
N LEU A 158 -5.36 -35.43 -26.32
CA LEU A 158 -4.32 -36.43 -26.26
C LEU A 158 -4.29 -37.18 -27.58
N VAL A 159 -3.12 -37.25 -28.20
CA VAL A 159 -2.95 -37.92 -29.48
C VAL A 159 -2.17 -39.21 -29.27
N GLY A 160 -2.77 -40.34 -29.60
CA GLY A 160 -2.14 -41.65 -29.58
C GLY A 160 -1.81 -42.13 -31.00
N TYR A 161 -0.76 -42.95 -31.12
CA TYR A 161 -0.33 -43.50 -32.40
C TYR A 161 -1.38 -44.46 -32.98
N ASP A 162 -1.79 -45.46 -32.17
CA ASP A 162 -2.63 -46.58 -32.62
C ASP A 162 -3.93 -46.72 -31.78
N VAL A 163 -3.93 -46.20 -30.55
CA VAL A 163 -4.99 -46.35 -29.55
C VAL A 163 -5.41 -44.96 -29.04
N TYR A 164 -6.69 -44.78 -28.70
CA TYR A 164 -7.18 -43.56 -28.03
C TYR A 164 -6.60 -43.49 -26.61
N PRO A 165 -5.76 -42.50 -26.27
CA PRO A 165 -5.26 -42.34 -24.91
C PRO A 165 -6.42 -42.00 -23.96
N GLU A 166 -6.33 -42.40 -22.70
CA GLU A 166 -7.32 -42.06 -21.68
C GLU A 166 -7.05 -40.65 -21.13
N CYS A 167 -8.11 -39.87 -20.84
CA CYS A 167 -7.94 -38.56 -20.22
C CYS A 167 -7.37 -38.64 -18.80
N ASN A 168 -7.73 -39.72 -18.08
CA ASN A 168 -7.40 -39.96 -16.68
C ASN A 168 -6.93 -41.43 -16.51
N PRO A 169 -5.71 -41.75 -16.96
CA PRO A 169 -5.18 -43.11 -16.91
C PRO A 169 -5.02 -43.60 -15.46
N GLN A 170 -5.47 -44.83 -15.18
CA GLN A 170 -5.41 -45.41 -13.83
C GLN A 170 -4.30 -46.44 -13.62
N GLN A 171 -3.65 -46.89 -14.70
CA GLN A 171 -2.73 -48.02 -14.69
C GLN A 171 -1.36 -47.62 -15.25
N GLY A 172 -0.68 -46.71 -14.55
CA GLY A 172 0.67 -46.27 -14.89
C GLY A 172 0.75 -45.44 -16.17
N SER A 173 1.86 -45.57 -16.88
CA SER A 173 2.16 -44.76 -18.06
C SER A 173 1.39 -45.23 -19.30
N GLN A 174 0.72 -44.30 -19.98
CA GLN A 174 0.26 -44.50 -21.36
C GLN A 174 1.15 -43.75 -22.36
N SER A 175 1.26 -44.26 -23.58
CA SER A 175 2.11 -43.67 -24.62
C SER A 175 1.31 -42.70 -25.50
N ILE A 176 1.83 -41.49 -25.67
CA ILE A 176 1.23 -40.46 -26.52
C ILE A 176 2.21 -39.95 -27.59
N ALA A 177 1.66 -39.54 -28.73
CA ALA A 177 2.36 -38.81 -29.80
C ALA A 177 2.35 -37.30 -29.55
N GLY A 178 1.36 -36.79 -28.81
CA GLY A 178 1.28 -35.38 -28.45
C GLY A 178 0.23 -35.09 -27.39
N MET A 179 0.39 -33.94 -26.74
CA MET A 179 -0.54 -33.40 -25.75
C MET A 179 -0.79 -31.93 -26.08
N ILE A 180 -2.05 -31.53 -26.01
CA ILE A 180 -2.49 -30.22 -26.47
C ILE A 180 -3.30 -29.55 -25.40
N LEU A 181 -3.07 -28.26 -25.22
CA LEU A 181 -3.90 -27.34 -24.47
C LEU A 181 -4.49 -26.31 -25.43
N LEU A 182 -5.82 -26.26 -25.51
CA LEU A 182 -6.55 -25.26 -26.26
C LEU A 182 -7.34 -24.37 -25.30
N GLU A 183 -7.10 -23.07 -25.40
CA GLU A 183 -7.76 -22.03 -24.60
C GLU A 183 -8.16 -20.87 -25.51
N GLY A 184 -8.85 -19.86 -24.99
CA GLY A 184 -9.16 -18.62 -25.66
C GLY A 184 -8.18 -17.51 -25.29
N THR A 185 -7.91 -16.61 -26.22
CA THR A 185 -7.17 -15.36 -25.97
C THR A 185 -7.70 -14.25 -26.86
N VAL A 186 -7.38 -13.00 -26.51
CA VAL A 186 -7.65 -11.82 -27.33
C VAL A 186 -6.32 -11.16 -27.65
N VAL A 187 -6.09 -10.93 -28.93
CA VAL A 187 -4.91 -10.22 -29.43
C VAL A 187 -5.43 -9.01 -30.20
N ASP A 188 -5.39 -7.85 -29.56
CA ASP A 188 -6.07 -6.62 -29.98
C ASP A 188 -5.83 -6.29 -31.47
N ASP A 189 -4.59 -6.48 -31.96
CA ASP A 189 -4.19 -6.13 -33.33
C ASP A 189 -4.49 -7.20 -34.40
N VAL A 190 -4.78 -8.45 -33.99
CA VAL A 190 -4.89 -9.59 -34.90
C VAL A 190 -6.28 -10.24 -34.82
N TYR A 191 -6.72 -10.56 -33.61
CA TYR A 191 -8.01 -11.21 -33.33
C TYR A 191 -8.75 -10.44 -32.24
N PRO A 192 -9.33 -9.26 -32.56
CA PRO A 192 -10.00 -8.41 -31.58
C PRO A 192 -11.26 -9.06 -30.99
N ASN A 193 -11.90 -9.97 -31.73
CA ASN A 193 -13.06 -10.73 -31.27
C ASN A 193 -12.68 -12.06 -30.58
N GLY A 194 -11.40 -12.23 -30.26
CA GLY A 194 -10.84 -13.45 -29.67
C GLY A 194 -10.55 -14.56 -30.67
N ALA A 195 -9.54 -15.36 -30.33
CA ALA A 195 -9.09 -16.55 -31.04
C ALA A 195 -8.80 -17.68 -30.05
N TYR A 196 -8.72 -18.91 -30.56
CA TYR A 196 -8.29 -20.05 -29.76
C TYR A 196 -6.76 -20.16 -29.80
N LEU A 197 -6.11 -20.22 -28.63
CA LEU A 197 -4.69 -20.47 -28.46
C LEU A 197 -4.46 -21.98 -28.34
N LEU A 198 -3.85 -22.56 -29.36
CA LEU A 198 -3.40 -23.94 -29.43
C LEU A 198 -1.94 -24.02 -28.94
N THR A 199 -1.70 -24.74 -27.85
CA THR A 199 -0.37 -25.03 -27.31
C THR A 199 -0.10 -26.54 -27.44
N VAL A 200 0.93 -26.92 -28.19
CA VAL A 200 1.15 -28.31 -28.61
C VAL A 200 2.50 -28.83 -28.13
N PHE A 201 2.46 -29.94 -27.38
CA PHE A 201 3.59 -30.83 -27.18
C PHE A 201 3.64 -31.89 -28.28
N ALA A 202 4.75 -31.95 -29.01
CA ALA A 202 5.02 -32.93 -30.05
C ALA A 202 6.16 -33.87 -29.64
N ASP A 203 5.84 -35.13 -29.39
CA ASP A 203 6.78 -36.13 -28.85
C ASP A 203 8.03 -36.34 -29.72
N THR A 204 7.88 -36.23 -31.04
CA THR A 204 8.94 -36.55 -32.00
C THR A 204 10.14 -35.61 -31.95
N HIS A 205 9.96 -34.35 -31.52
CA HIS A 205 11.02 -33.34 -31.57
C HIS A 205 11.08 -32.39 -30.37
N MET A 206 10.13 -32.43 -29.43
CA MET A 206 10.15 -31.61 -28.20
C MET A 206 10.66 -32.42 -27.01
N ASN A 207 11.97 -32.72 -26.96
CA ASN A 207 12.57 -33.54 -25.90
C ASN A 207 13.37 -32.76 -24.83
N THR A 208 13.62 -31.47 -25.06
CA THR A 208 14.39 -30.61 -24.15
C THR A 208 13.50 -29.94 -23.11
N THR A 209 14.02 -29.77 -21.89
CA THR A 209 13.32 -29.08 -20.80
C THR A 209 14.12 -27.91 -20.25
N THR A 210 13.41 -26.97 -19.62
CA THR A 210 13.96 -25.82 -18.90
C THR A 210 13.29 -25.70 -17.55
N THR A 211 14.00 -25.15 -16.57
CA THR A 211 13.44 -24.91 -15.23
C THR A 211 12.68 -23.60 -15.21
N TYR A 212 11.40 -23.65 -14.84
CA TYR A 212 10.60 -22.51 -14.46
C TYR A 212 10.73 -22.28 -12.96
N VAL A 213 10.96 -21.04 -12.55
CA VAL A 213 11.06 -20.63 -11.15
C VAL A 213 9.91 -19.68 -10.87
N ASP A 214 9.10 -20.02 -9.87
CA ASP A 214 8.01 -19.14 -9.44
C ASP A 214 8.57 -17.81 -8.93
N SER A 215 7.82 -16.72 -9.11
CA SER A 215 8.32 -15.38 -8.73
C SER A 215 8.51 -15.19 -7.22
N ASP A 216 7.93 -16.06 -6.40
CA ASP A 216 8.11 -16.11 -4.96
C ASP A 216 9.21 -17.10 -4.52
N ASP A 217 10.01 -17.63 -5.46
CA ASP A 217 11.06 -18.66 -5.26
C ASP A 217 10.57 -19.90 -4.48
N SER A 218 9.25 -20.11 -4.44
CA SER A 218 8.65 -21.18 -3.63
C SER A 218 8.79 -22.55 -4.28
N SER A 219 8.81 -22.60 -5.61
CA SER A 219 8.89 -23.83 -6.37
C SER A 219 9.72 -23.67 -7.64
N THR A 220 10.39 -24.76 -8.02
CA THR A 220 11.10 -24.89 -9.29
C THR A 220 10.56 -26.10 -10.02
N THR A 221 9.95 -25.90 -11.18
CA THR A 221 9.30 -26.96 -11.95
C THR A 221 9.93 -27.06 -13.33
N ARG A 222 10.06 -28.28 -13.87
CA ARG A 222 10.55 -28.48 -15.23
C ARG A 222 9.41 -28.28 -16.23
N ILE A 223 9.65 -27.48 -17.26
CA ILE A 223 8.74 -27.27 -18.38
C ILE A 223 9.41 -27.71 -19.69
N ILE A 224 8.62 -28.17 -20.65
CA ILE A 224 9.11 -28.48 -21.99
C ILE A 224 9.52 -27.17 -22.68
N ARG A 225 10.69 -27.17 -23.32
CA ARG A 225 11.18 -26.03 -24.09
C ARG A 225 10.58 -26.02 -25.50
N ASP A 226 10.50 -24.83 -26.11
CA ASP A 226 10.16 -24.67 -27.53
C ASP A 226 8.78 -25.27 -27.92
N VAL A 227 7.82 -25.26 -27.00
CA VAL A 227 6.43 -25.66 -27.25
C VAL A 227 5.83 -24.77 -28.34
N GLU A 228 5.20 -25.38 -29.35
CA GLU A 228 4.57 -24.63 -30.43
C GLU A 228 3.23 -24.04 -29.98
N ARG A 229 3.01 -22.78 -30.36
CA ARG A 229 1.83 -22.01 -29.99
C ARG A 229 1.25 -21.32 -31.22
N VAL A 230 -0.03 -21.57 -31.48
CA VAL A 230 -0.74 -21.10 -32.68
C VAL A 230 -2.09 -20.52 -32.29
N LEU A 231 -2.41 -19.34 -32.81
CA LEU A 231 -3.74 -18.73 -32.73
C LEU A 231 -4.61 -19.24 -33.86
N ILE A 232 -5.85 -19.56 -33.56
CA ILE A 232 -6.85 -20.04 -34.51
C ILE A 232 -8.06 -19.11 -34.44
N GLY A 233 -8.30 -18.38 -35.51
CA GLY A 233 -9.45 -17.51 -35.68
C GLY A 233 -10.76 -18.28 -35.83
N ARG A 234 -11.87 -17.59 -35.60
CA ARG A 234 -13.22 -18.16 -35.81
C ARG A 234 -13.50 -18.48 -37.29
N ASP A 235 -12.78 -17.84 -38.20
CA ASP A 235 -12.84 -18.08 -39.64
C ASP A 235 -11.93 -19.25 -40.10
N GLY A 236 -11.16 -19.85 -39.19
CA GLY A 236 -10.18 -20.89 -39.49
C GLY A 236 -8.83 -20.35 -39.95
N SER A 237 -8.60 -19.04 -39.91
CA SER A 237 -7.26 -18.47 -40.08
C SER A 237 -6.35 -18.90 -38.92
N ALA A 238 -5.06 -19.07 -39.20
CA ALA A 238 -4.09 -19.54 -38.21
C ALA A 238 -2.81 -18.71 -38.26
N GLN A 239 -2.26 -18.39 -37.09
CA GLN A 239 -1.03 -17.61 -36.97
C GLN A 239 -0.19 -18.08 -35.80
N ARG A 240 1.13 -18.23 -36.01
CA ARG A 240 2.07 -18.56 -34.93
C ARG A 240 2.10 -17.45 -33.88
N TYR A 241 2.09 -17.82 -32.61
CA TYR A 241 2.08 -16.89 -31.48
C TYR A 241 2.98 -17.35 -30.33
N PRO A 242 4.30 -17.14 -30.46
CA PRO A 242 5.28 -17.65 -29.50
C PRO A 242 5.08 -17.16 -28.06
N GLU A 243 4.56 -15.95 -27.88
CA GLU A 243 4.31 -15.33 -26.57
C GLU A 243 3.36 -16.15 -25.70
N GLY A 244 2.36 -16.80 -26.31
CA GLY A 244 1.47 -17.72 -25.60
C GLY A 244 0.59 -17.11 -24.51
N ALA A 245 0.50 -15.78 -24.43
CA ALA A 245 -0.30 -15.10 -23.43
C ALA A 245 -1.80 -15.25 -23.72
N ASN A 246 -2.57 -15.66 -22.70
CA ASN A 246 -4.01 -15.80 -22.70
C ASN A 246 -4.62 -15.30 -21.38
N ALA A 247 -5.95 -15.40 -21.24
CA ALA A 247 -6.67 -14.95 -20.05
C ALA A 247 -6.31 -13.51 -19.64
N ILE A 248 -6.19 -12.62 -20.64
CA ILE A 248 -5.71 -11.26 -20.42
C ILE A 248 -6.82 -10.42 -19.79
N ILE A 249 -6.57 -9.86 -18.61
CA ILE A 249 -7.47 -8.95 -17.90
C ILE A 249 -6.70 -7.68 -17.56
N LYS A 250 -7.27 -6.52 -17.89
CA LYS A 250 -6.65 -5.20 -17.67
C LYS A 250 -7.38 -4.43 -16.58
N SER A 251 -6.65 -3.78 -15.68
CA SER A 251 -7.21 -2.79 -14.74
C SER A 251 -6.36 -1.52 -14.66
N HIS A 252 -7.00 -0.39 -14.31
CA HIS A 252 -6.42 0.96 -14.38
C HIS A 252 -6.64 1.77 -13.09
N PRO A 253 -6.20 1.30 -11.91
CA PRO A 253 -6.42 2.02 -10.65
C PRO A 253 -5.73 3.41 -10.61
N LEU A 254 -4.63 3.58 -11.35
CA LEU A 254 -3.89 4.85 -11.48
C LEU A 254 -4.02 5.48 -12.88
N GLY A 255 -4.95 4.99 -13.70
CA GLY A 255 -5.09 5.36 -15.11
C GLY A 255 -4.27 4.49 -16.08
N PRO A 256 -4.35 4.77 -17.40
CA PRO A 256 -3.83 3.88 -18.43
C PRO A 256 -2.30 3.68 -18.45
N ARG A 257 -1.51 4.68 -18.01
CA ARG A 257 -0.04 4.62 -18.00
C ARG A 257 0.49 3.53 -17.07
N TYR A 258 -0.12 3.38 -15.90
CA TYR A 258 0.28 2.40 -14.88
C TYR A 258 -0.77 1.28 -14.80
N SER A 259 -1.05 0.69 -15.95
CA SER A 259 -2.04 -0.38 -16.07
C SER A 259 -1.52 -1.69 -15.45
N ILE A 260 -2.43 -2.43 -14.82
CA ILE A 260 -2.20 -3.80 -14.40
C ILE A 260 -2.67 -4.69 -15.53
N ARG A 261 -1.80 -5.55 -16.04
CA ARG A 261 -2.12 -6.60 -16.99
C ARG A 261 -1.94 -7.94 -16.30
N ALA A 262 -3.05 -8.59 -15.94
CA ALA A 262 -3.05 -9.99 -15.54
C ALA A 262 -3.17 -10.86 -16.79
N SER A 263 -2.40 -11.94 -16.83
CA SER A 263 -2.43 -12.89 -17.94
C SER A 263 -1.86 -14.23 -17.51
N CYS A 264 -2.24 -15.28 -18.23
CA CYS A 264 -1.62 -16.59 -18.13
C CYS A 264 -0.80 -16.87 -19.39
N VAL A 265 0.20 -17.75 -19.28
CA VAL A 265 0.94 -18.30 -20.41
C VAL A 265 0.80 -19.80 -20.36
N ALA A 266 0.25 -20.39 -21.41
CA ALA A 266 0.09 -21.83 -21.53
C ALA A 266 1.46 -22.54 -21.62
N GLN A 267 1.66 -23.55 -20.78
CA GLN A 267 2.89 -24.32 -20.67
C GLN A 267 2.61 -25.83 -20.70
N ILE A 268 3.64 -26.61 -21.04
CA ILE A 268 3.64 -28.06 -20.87
C ILE A 268 4.69 -28.39 -19.82
N VAL A 269 4.27 -29.05 -18.76
CA VAL A 269 5.06 -29.36 -17.58
C VAL A 269 5.61 -30.78 -17.70
N ASP A 270 6.91 -30.95 -17.44
CA ASP A 270 7.57 -32.26 -17.35
C ASP A 270 7.45 -32.78 -15.91
N ILE A 271 6.57 -33.75 -15.71
CA ILE A 271 6.29 -34.37 -14.41
C ILE A 271 7.06 -35.68 -14.23
N SER A 272 8.10 -35.95 -15.05
CA SER A 272 8.85 -37.22 -15.00
C SER A 272 9.43 -37.53 -13.62
N ASP A 273 9.76 -36.51 -12.82
CA ASP A 273 10.28 -36.68 -11.46
C ASP A 273 9.17 -36.95 -10.41
N GLU A 274 7.90 -36.71 -10.75
CA GLU A 274 6.74 -36.75 -9.84
C GLU A 274 5.82 -37.96 -10.08
N VAL A 275 6.06 -38.73 -11.16
CA VAL A 275 5.20 -39.86 -11.59
C VAL A 275 5.03 -40.95 -10.52
N GLY A 276 6.00 -41.11 -9.60
CA GLY A 276 5.94 -42.14 -8.55
C GLY A 276 4.79 -41.98 -7.57
N SER A 277 4.22 -40.76 -7.47
CA SER A 277 3.05 -40.47 -6.63
C SER A 277 1.72 -40.58 -7.38
N GLN A 278 1.75 -40.83 -8.69
CA GLN A 278 0.58 -40.79 -9.58
C GLN A 278 0.08 -42.19 -9.93
N ARG A 279 -1.25 -42.35 -10.06
CA ARG A 279 -1.87 -43.65 -10.45
C ARG A 279 -1.69 -43.93 -11.93
N GLY A 280 -1.75 -42.90 -12.76
CA GLY A 280 -1.35 -42.96 -14.16
C GLY A 280 -1.03 -41.58 -14.73
N TRP A 281 -0.36 -41.58 -15.88
CA TRP A 281 0.14 -40.39 -16.56
C TRP A 281 0.41 -40.67 -18.04
N SER A 282 0.59 -39.61 -18.84
CA SER A 282 0.91 -39.71 -20.26
C SER A 282 2.40 -39.44 -20.51
N THR A 283 3.05 -40.34 -21.24
CA THR A 283 4.47 -40.27 -21.57
C THR A 283 4.68 -40.28 -23.08
N GLY A 284 5.52 -39.38 -23.57
CA GLY A 284 5.98 -39.40 -24.95
C GLY A 284 6.72 -40.70 -25.29
N ARG A 285 6.39 -41.33 -26.42
CA ARG A 285 7.05 -42.57 -26.88
C ARG A 285 8.52 -42.34 -27.18
N GLU A 286 8.85 -41.26 -27.88
CA GLU A 286 10.19 -40.92 -28.36
C GLU A 286 10.97 -40.09 -27.34
N SER A 287 10.35 -39.04 -26.82
CA SER A 287 10.95 -38.11 -25.85
C SER A 287 11.17 -38.73 -24.46
N LYS A 288 10.42 -39.79 -24.13
CA LYS A 288 10.35 -40.42 -22.79
C LYS A 288 9.97 -39.44 -21.66
N LYS A 289 9.34 -38.32 -22.00
CA LYS A 289 8.89 -37.31 -21.03
C LYS A 289 7.47 -37.57 -20.59
N ALA A 290 7.25 -37.64 -19.28
CA ALA A 290 5.91 -37.62 -18.71
C ALA A 290 5.44 -36.17 -18.65
N VAL A 291 4.33 -35.84 -19.32
CA VAL A 291 3.91 -34.45 -19.51
C VAL A 291 2.50 -34.20 -19.00
N VAL A 292 2.23 -32.95 -18.63
CA VAL A 292 0.89 -32.45 -18.30
C VAL A 292 0.74 -30.99 -18.74
N THR A 293 -0.49 -30.53 -18.96
CA THR A 293 -0.76 -29.13 -19.28
C THR A 293 -0.70 -28.26 -18.03
N GLY A 294 -0.04 -27.11 -18.12
CA GLY A 294 0.03 -26.12 -17.04
C GLY A 294 -0.12 -24.69 -17.56
N LYS A 295 -0.22 -23.74 -16.64
CA LYS A 295 -0.36 -22.31 -16.94
C LYS A 295 0.50 -21.50 -15.98
N ALA A 296 1.34 -20.63 -16.51
CA ALA A 296 2.06 -19.63 -15.72
C ALA A 296 1.18 -18.38 -15.65
N CYS A 297 0.48 -18.18 -14.54
CA CYS A 297 -0.45 -17.08 -14.36
C CYS A 297 0.16 -15.99 -13.48
N GLY A 298 -0.12 -14.73 -13.81
CA GLY A 298 0.50 -13.63 -13.10
C GLY A 298 -0.01 -12.27 -13.53
N HIS A 299 0.69 -11.23 -13.06
CA HIS A 299 0.47 -9.87 -13.50
C HIS A 299 1.78 -9.15 -13.77
N VAL A 300 1.68 -8.08 -14.57
CA VAL A 300 2.73 -7.10 -14.80
C VAL A 300 2.12 -5.70 -14.71
N VAL A 301 2.82 -4.80 -14.03
CA VAL A 301 2.49 -3.37 -13.99
C VAL A 301 3.27 -2.63 -15.07
N SER A 302 2.57 -1.86 -15.90
CA SER A 302 3.19 -1.00 -16.91
C SER A 302 3.93 0.17 -16.26
N GLU A 303 5.12 0.50 -16.77
CA GLU A 303 5.96 1.60 -16.27
C GLU A 303 6.28 1.54 -14.77
N SER A 304 6.44 0.33 -14.21
CA SER A 304 6.69 0.13 -12.77
C SER A 304 7.96 0.83 -12.27
N ILE A 305 9.00 0.92 -13.11
CA ILE A 305 10.27 1.59 -12.79
C ILE A 305 10.04 3.09 -12.48
N GLU A 306 9.12 3.74 -13.19
CA GLU A 306 8.81 5.15 -12.92
C GLU A 306 8.20 5.33 -11.53
N LEU A 307 7.29 4.43 -11.12
CA LEU A 307 6.68 4.45 -9.79
C LEU A 307 7.72 4.20 -8.69
N GLU A 308 8.64 3.26 -8.90
CA GLU A 308 9.73 2.97 -7.96
C GLU A 308 10.67 4.17 -7.77
N VAL A 309 11.09 4.81 -8.87
CA VAL A 309 11.97 5.98 -8.83
C VAL A 309 11.27 7.16 -8.15
N VAL A 310 10.02 7.44 -8.51
CA VAL A 310 9.24 8.53 -7.90
C VAL A 310 9.09 8.29 -6.40
N HIS A 311 8.78 7.06 -5.98
CA HIS A 311 8.69 6.73 -4.57
C HIS A 311 10.02 6.93 -3.83
N ALA A 312 11.14 6.45 -4.39
CA ALA A 312 12.46 6.63 -3.80
C ALA A 312 12.80 8.12 -3.58
N VAL A 313 12.47 8.98 -4.54
CA VAL A 313 12.64 10.43 -4.41
C VAL A 313 11.74 11.00 -3.31
N LEU A 314 10.45 10.62 -3.27
CA LEU A 314 9.51 11.08 -2.26
C LEU A 314 9.89 10.62 -0.85
N VAL A 315 10.43 9.40 -0.70
CA VAL A 315 10.99 8.89 0.56
C VAL A 315 12.13 9.79 1.04
N ILE A 316 13.09 10.12 0.18
CA ILE A 316 14.20 11.02 0.52
C ILE A 316 13.69 12.39 0.97
N ILE A 317 12.75 12.98 0.20
CA ILE A 317 12.15 14.27 0.55
C ILE A 317 11.43 14.20 1.89
N THR A 318 10.69 13.12 2.16
CA THR A 318 9.95 12.90 3.42
C THR A 318 10.91 12.80 4.61
N ILE A 319 12.01 12.05 4.47
CA ILE A 319 13.05 11.92 5.52
C ILE A 319 13.68 13.28 5.82
N VAL A 320 14.03 14.04 4.77
CA VAL A 320 14.59 15.40 4.94
C VAL A 320 13.57 16.32 5.60
N GLY A 321 12.30 16.28 5.19
CA GLY A 321 11.21 17.07 5.76
C GLY A 321 10.93 16.73 7.23
N LEU A 322 11.05 15.46 7.63
CA LEU A 322 10.92 15.01 9.02
C LEU A 322 12.12 15.31 9.89
N GLY A 323 13.28 15.60 9.30
CA GLY A 323 14.54 15.74 10.04
C GLY A 323 14.48 16.74 11.18
N GLY A 324 13.78 17.87 11.00
CA GLY A 324 13.59 18.86 12.06
C GLY A 324 12.76 18.34 13.23
N ASP A 325 11.64 17.67 12.95
CA ASP A 325 10.79 17.06 13.98
C ASP A 325 11.49 15.92 14.72
N MET A 326 12.28 15.11 14.01
CA MET A 326 13.10 14.06 14.60
C MET A 326 14.16 14.64 15.54
N LEU A 327 14.86 15.69 15.11
CA LEU A 327 15.88 16.34 15.93
C LEU A 327 15.30 16.91 17.22
N MET A 328 14.18 17.64 17.12
CA MET A 328 13.51 18.19 18.29
C MET A 328 13.04 17.07 19.25
N THR A 329 12.57 15.94 18.71
CA THR A 329 12.17 14.78 19.50
C THR A 329 13.36 14.11 20.20
N PHE A 330 14.51 13.96 19.53
CA PHE A 330 15.72 13.38 20.15
C PHE A 330 16.36 14.28 21.20
N GLU A 331 16.44 15.59 20.97
CA GLU A 331 16.84 16.56 22.00
C GLU A 331 15.85 16.57 23.18
N GLY A 332 14.58 16.29 22.88
CA GLY A 332 13.54 16.01 23.85
C GLY A 332 13.89 14.84 24.76
N LEU A 333 14.10 13.67 24.16
CA LEU A 333 14.47 12.42 24.83
C LEU A 333 15.76 12.56 25.65
N LYS A 334 16.80 13.17 25.08
CA LYS A 334 18.06 13.46 25.77
C LYS A 334 17.85 14.34 27.00
N GLY A 335 16.97 15.34 26.90
CA GLY A 335 16.59 16.19 28.03
C GLY A 335 15.94 15.40 29.17
N VAL A 336 15.03 14.49 28.85
CA VAL A 336 14.33 13.65 29.85
C VAL A 336 15.30 12.71 30.54
N LEU A 337 16.15 12.03 29.78
CA LEU A 337 17.18 11.11 30.31
C LEU A 337 18.19 11.83 31.20
N GLN A 338 18.43 13.13 30.97
CA GLN A 338 19.32 13.96 31.78
C GLN A 338 18.59 14.70 32.93
N HIS A 339 17.31 14.41 33.18
CA HIS A 339 16.47 15.13 34.16
C HIS A 339 16.48 16.66 33.99
N LYS A 340 16.64 17.14 32.76
CA LYS A 340 16.58 18.58 32.42
C LYS A 340 15.17 18.95 31.96
N PRO A 341 14.73 20.21 32.11
CA PRO A 341 13.47 20.66 31.55
C PRO A 341 13.47 20.48 30.02
N VAL A 342 12.37 20.00 29.45
CA VAL A 342 12.32 19.53 28.06
C VAL A 342 11.23 20.23 27.27
N LEU A 343 11.54 20.61 26.02
CA LEU A 343 10.53 20.97 25.04
C LEU A 343 9.92 19.70 24.44
N THR A 344 8.71 19.32 24.87
CA THR A 344 7.95 18.25 24.21
C THR A 344 6.67 18.81 23.60
N TYR A 345 6.41 18.40 22.36
CA TYR A 345 5.16 18.64 21.64
C TYR A 345 4.75 17.35 20.94
N ASP A 346 3.52 17.31 20.47
CA ASP A 346 2.99 16.17 19.72
C ASP A 346 3.05 16.52 18.22
N ILE A 347 3.79 15.73 17.43
CA ILE A 347 4.01 15.98 16.00
C ILE A 347 2.67 16.06 15.25
N LEU A 348 1.71 15.18 15.57
CA LEU A 348 0.42 15.13 14.90
C LEU A 348 -0.43 16.37 15.20
N THR A 349 -0.34 16.95 16.40
CA THR A 349 -1.03 18.22 16.71
C THR A 349 -0.53 19.41 15.89
N GLY A 350 0.68 19.30 15.32
CA GLY A 350 1.25 20.31 14.43
C GLY A 350 1.08 19.99 12.94
N VAL A 351 0.32 18.94 12.58
CA VAL A 351 0.14 18.54 11.18
C VAL A 351 -0.55 19.62 10.34
N GLU A 352 -1.41 20.45 10.95
CA GLU A 352 -2.06 21.60 10.30
C GLU A 352 -1.05 22.60 9.71
N ARG A 353 0.15 22.65 10.27
CA ARG A 353 1.25 23.53 9.85
C ARG A 353 2.30 22.80 9.03
N ARG A 354 2.22 21.47 8.95
CA ARG A 354 3.11 20.59 8.18
C ARG A 354 2.47 20.14 6.86
N LYS A 355 1.77 21.05 6.17
CA LYS A 355 0.99 20.73 4.95
C LYS A 355 1.85 20.14 3.81
N GLY A 356 3.09 20.63 3.66
CA GLY A 356 4.04 20.10 2.67
C GLY A 356 4.39 18.63 2.94
N LEU A 357 4.77 18.29 4.18
CA LEU A 357 5.05 16.91 4.56
C LEU A 357 3.81 16.02 4.45
N LEU A 358 2.64 16.53 4.83
CA LEU A 358 1.36 15.84 4.68
C LEU A 358 1.07 15.50 3.20
N PHE A 359 1.30 16.46 2.30
CA PHE A 359 1.15 16.29 0.85
C PHE A 359 2.12 15.28 0.26
N ILE A 360 3.41 15.42 0.58
CA ILE A 360 4.45 14.49 0.10
C ILE A 360 4.20 13.08 0.65
N GLY A 361 3.82 12.96 1.92
CA GLY A 361 3.45 11.68 2.54
C GLY A 361 2.26 11.03 1.86
N ALA A 362 1.19 11.80 1.58
CA ALA A 362 0.04 11.28 0.83
C ALA A 362 0.44 10.79 -0.57
N ILE A 363 1.21 11.57 -1.33
CA ILE A 363 1.65 11.14 -2.67
C ILE A 363 2.57 9.92 -2.60
N SER A 364 3.44 9.81 -1.59
CA SER A 364 4.30 8.63 -1.42
C SER A 364 3.52 7.34 -1.18
N ALA A 365 2.31 7.43 -0.60
CA ALA A 365 1.43 6.29 -0.37
C ALA A 365 0.43 6.05 -1.52
N PHE A 366 0.36 6.93 -2.53
CA PHE A 366 -0.56 6.83 -3.67
C PHE A 366 -0.52 5.47 -4.41
N PRO A 367 0.65 4.80 -4.57
CA PRO A 367 0.70 3.43 -5.09
C PRO A 367 -0.15 2.41 -4.30
N GLY A 368 -0.60 2.73 -3.08
CA GLY A 368 -1.55 1.91 -2.33
C GLY A 368 -2.85 1.59 -3.08
N LEU A 369 -3.30 2.48 -3.98
CA LEU A 369 -4.44 2.20 -4.87
C LEU A 369 -4.15 1.07 -5.86
N LEU A 370 -2.92 1.03 -6.39
CA LEU A 370 -2.43 -0.01 -7.29
C LEU A 370 -2.25 -1.33 -6.53
N PHE A 371 -1.57 -1.30 -5.39
CA PHE A 371 -1.29 -2.51 -4.60
C PHE A 371 -2.56 -3.19 -4.12
N PHE A 372 -3.59 -2.42 -3.72
CA PHE A 372 -4.88 -2.98 -3.37
C PHE A 372 -5.54 -3.73 -4.52
N ASP A 373 -5.42 -3.21 -5.74
CA ASP A 373 -5.96 -3.85 -6.94
C ASP A 373 -5.17 -5.10 -7.35
N ILE A 374 -3.87 -5.12 -7.10
CA ILE A 374 -2.98 -6.26 -7.36
C ILE A 374 -3.21 -7.38 -6.34
N ALA A 375 -3.37 -7.03 -5.07
CA ALA A 375 -3.55 -8.00 -4.02
C ALA A 375 -4.80 -8.86 -4.22
N ARG A 376 -5.90 -8.29 -4.74
CA ARG A 376 -7.13 -9.06 -5.05
C ARG A 376 -6.92 -10.19 -6.06
N ILE A 377 -5.85 -10.15 -6.85
CA ILE A 377 -5.55 -11.19 -7.86
C ILE A 377 -5.16 -12.52 -7.19
N TYR A 378 -4.66 -12.50 -5.94
CA TYR A 378 -3.94 -13.62 -5.35
C TYR A 378 -4.61 -14.28 -4.13
N ALA A 379 -5.94 -14.39 -4.06
CA ALA A 379 -6.56 -15.07 -2.92
C ALA A 379 -6.19 -16.57 -2.83
N GLY A 380 -5.93 -17.07 -1.60
CA GLY A 380 -5.87 -18.50 -1.32
C GLY A 380 -4.57 -19.06 -0.71
N ARG A 381 -3.44 -18.34 -0.69
CA ARG A 381 -2.21 -18.82 0.00
C ARG A 381 -1.81 -17.93 1.17
N PRO A 382 -1.12 -18.47 2.20
CA PRO A 382 -0.72 -17.69 3.38
C PRO A 382 0.19 -16.48 3.07
N ILE A 383 1.05 -16.58 2.05
CA ILE A 383 1.88 -15.44 1.62
C ILE A 383 1.03 -14.32 0.99
N ASP A 384 -0.10 -14.68 0.39
CA ASP A 384 -0.97 -13.74 -0.28
C ASP A 384 -1.82 -12.94 0.73
N ASP A 385 -2.09 -13.49 1.91
CA ASP A 385 -2.70 -12.75 3.02
C ASP A 385 -1.81 -11.59 3.50
N TRP A 386 -0.49 -11.78 3.49
CA TRP A 386 0.46 -10.70 3.80
C TRP A 386 0.45 -9.62 2.73
N LEU A 387 0.41 -10.00 1.45
CA LEU A 387 0.27 -9.06 0.34
C LEU A 387 -1.03 -8.25 0.48
N TRP A 388 -2.14 -8.91 0.81
CA TRP A 388 -3.44 -8.28 1.06
C TRP A 388 -3.38 -7.28 2.23
N LEU A 389 -2.92 -7.73 3.40
CA LEU A 389 -2.83 -6.92 4.61
C LEU A 389 -1.96 -5.67 4.43
N LEU A 390 -0.79 -5.81 3.82
CA LEU A 390 0.11 -4.68 3.57
C LEU A 390 -0.46 -3.72 2.52
N SER A 391 -1.19 -4.23 1.53
CA SER A 391 -1.83 -3.42 0.49
C SER A 391 -2.99 -2.59 1.06
N ILE A 392 -3.88 -3.18 1.85
CA ILE A 392 -5.00 -2.44 2.48
C ILE A 392 -4.51 -1.43 3.53
N LEU A 393 -3.41 -1.74 4.24
CA LEU A 393 -2.77 -0.81 5.16
C LEU A 393 -2.21 0.40 4.42
N THR A 394 -1.50 0.17 3.30
CA THR A 394 -0.92 1.23 2.47
C THR A 394 -2.03 2.09 1.84
N LEU A 395 -3.12 1.47 1.39
CA LEU A 395 -4.34 2.17 0.98
C LEU A 395 -4.91 3.04 2.12
N GLY A 396 -5.05 2.48 3.32
CA GLY A 396 -5.54 3.19 4.50
C GLY A 396 -4.68 4.41 4.85
N ILE A 397 -3.36 4.29 4.73
CA ILE A 397 -2.43 5.41 4.87
C ILE A 397 -2.69 6.46 3.79
N PHE A 398 -2.67 6.09 2.51
CA PHE A 398 -2.94 7.03 1.43
C PHE A 398 -4.24 7.82 1.65
N VAL A 399 -5.34 7.10 1.88
CA VAL A 399 -6.66 7.70 2.02
C VAL A 399 -6.75 8.57 3.28
N ALA A 400 -6.20 8.13 4.43
CA ALA A 400 -6.24 8.93 5.65
C ALA A 400 -5.48 10.25 5.50
N TRP A 401 -4.28 10.22 4.92
CA TRP A 401 -3.46 11.41 4.72
C TRP A 401 -4.05 12.33 3.65
N PHE A 402 -4.57 11.77 2.56
CA PHE A 402 -5.25 12.53 1.51
C PHE A 402 -6.56 13.18 2.01
N ALA A 403 -7.39 12.45 2.73
CA ALA A 403 -8.60 13.00 3.35
C ALA A 403 -8.27 14.12 4.33
N LEU A 404 -7.20 13.98 5.11
CA LEU A 404 -6.75 15.05 5.99
C LEU A 404 -6.35 16.31 5.22
N LEU A 405 -5.65 16.19 4.09
CA LEU A 405 -5.35 17.35 3.23
C LEU A 405 -6.63 18.06 2.78
N LEU A 406 -7.65 17.29 2.37
CA LEU A 406 -8.94 17.84 1.94
C LEU A 406 -9.65 18.56 3.09
N PHE A 407 -9.72 17.94 4.27
CA PHE A 407 -10.30 18.58 5.45
C PHE A 407 -9.55 19.85 5.83
N LEU A 408 -8.21 19.84 5.86
CA LEU A 408 -7.41 21.05 6.12
C LEU A 408 -7.56 22.12 5.03
N GLY A 409 -7.97 21.74 3.82
CA GLY A 409 -8.40 22.67 2.77
C GLY A 409 -9.64 23.47 3.16
N LEU A 410 -10.62 22.83 3.81
CA LEU A 410 -11.83 23.49 4.30
C LEU A 410 -11.55 24.57 5.34
N GLN A 411 -10.42 24.49 6.07
CA GLN A 411 -10.03 25.52 7.03
C GLN A 411 -9.78 26.90 6.40
N PHE A 412 -9.55 26.97 5.08
CA PHE A 412 -9.33 28.23 4.36
C PHE A 412 -10.61 28.90 3.86
N VAL A 413 -11.75 28.18 3.88
CA VAL A 413 -13.04 28.76 3.48
C VAL A 413 -13.44 29.80 4.53
N PRO A 414 -13.70 31.06 4.15
CA PRO A 414 -14.03 32.10 5.12
C PRO A 414 -15.33 31.77 5.85
N SER A 415 -15.27 31.79 7.18
CA SER A 415 -16.44 31.61 8.05
C SER A 415 -17.26 32.91 8.17
N PRO A 416 -18.59 32.83 8.36
CA PRO A 416 -19.41 33.98 8.71
C PRO A 416 -18.86 34.77 9.92
N PRO A 417 -19.07 36.11 9.97
CA PRO A 417 -18.53 36.96 11.04
C PRO A 417 -18.92 36.54 12.45
N SER A 418 -20.11 35.96 12.62
CA SER A 418 -20.69 35.54 13.90
C SER A 418 -19.97 34.35 14.55
N ILE A 419 -19.30 33.51 13.75
CA ILE A 419 -18.62 32.29 14.24
C ILE A 419 -17.11 32.31 14.01
N ARG A 420 -16.56 33.40 13.45
CA ARG A 420 -15.15 33.52 13.03
C ARG A 420 -14.10 33.21 14.10
N HIS A 421 -14.43 33.38 15.38
CA HIS A 421 -13.52 33.10 16.51
C HIS A 421 -13.90 31.85 17.30
N LYS A 422 -14.94 31.12 16.87
CA LYS A 422 -15.49 29.94 17.52
C LYS A 422 -15.18 28.71 16.67
N LEU A 423 -14.11 28.00 17.01
CA LEU A 423 -13.60 26.86 16.25
C LEU A 423 -13.93 25.53 16.90
N ALA A 424 -14.38 24.55 16.11
CA ALA A 424 -14.53 23.19 16.60
C ALA A 424 -13.13 22.57 16.85
N PRO A 425 -12.85 22.05 18.05
CA PRO A 425 -11.60 21.33 18.28
C PRO A 425 -11.66 19.97 17.57
N TRP A 426 -10.53 19.48 17.06
CA TRP A 426 -10.41 18.11 16.57
C TRP A 426 -9.05 17.51 16.97
N SER A 427 -8.94 16.18 16.92
CA SER A 427 -7.73 15.46 17.35
C SER A 427 -7.08 14.73 16.16
N PRO A 428 -5.95 15.24 15.64
CA PRO A 428 -5.20 14.58 14.56
C PRO A 428 -4.78 13.15 14.88
N ALA A 429 -4.40 12.89 16.13
CA ALA A 429 -4.01 11.55 16.57
C ALA A 429 -5.18 10.57 16.51
N VAL A 430 -6.36 10.96 17.00
CA VAL A 430 -7.55 10.09 16.96
C VAL A 430 -7.99 9.86 15.52
N PHE A 431 -7.90 10.88 14.67
CA PHE A 431 -8.23 10.73 13.27
C PHE A 431 -7.26 9.77 12.56
N ILE A 432 -5.94 9.99 12.59
CA ILE A 432 -4.99 9.16 11.84
C ILE A 432 -4.94 7.73 12.39
N TYR A 433 -4.85 7.56 13.71
CA TYR A 433 -4.80 6.24 14.33
C TYR A 433 -6.15 5.50 14.28
N GLY A 434 -7.26 6.20 14.07
CA GLY A 434 -8.55 5.59 13.82
C GLY A 434 -8.77 5.27 12.34
N ALA A 435 -8.52 6.24 11.45
CA ALA A 435 -8.84 6.15 10.03
C ALA A 435 -8.08 5.03 9.33
N ILE A 436 -6.76 4.92 9.52
CA ILE A 436 -5.95 3.88 8.85
C ILE A 436 -6.49 2.46 9.14
N PRO A 437 -6.64 2.03 10.42
CA PRO A 437 -7.17 0.71 10.70
C PRO A 437 -8.66 0.60 10.36
N SER A 438 -9.48 1.64 10.52
CA SER A 438 -10.90 1.59 10.15
C SER A 438 -11.11 1.40 8.65
N ILE A 439 -10.32 2.08 7.81
CA ILE A 439 -10.35 1.88 6.35
C ILE A 439 -9.92 0.45 6.02
N SER A 440 -8.79 0.00 6.59
CA SER A 440 -8.27 -1.36 6.37
C SER A 440 -9.31 -2.42 6.79
N ALA A 441 -9.92 -2.27 7.97
CA ALA A 441 -10.95 -3.17 8.47
C ALA A 441 -12.23 -3.14 7.62
N SER A 442 -12.58 -1.98 7.05
CA SER A 442 -13.78 -1.84 6.21
C SER A 442 -13.70 -2.61 4.88
N VAL A 443 -12.48 -2.93 4.42
CA VAL A 443 -12.24 -3.68 3.17
C VAL A 443 -11.67 -5.07 3.42
N TYR A 444 -11.17 -5.37 4.63
CA TYR A 444 -10.48 -6.62 4.95
C TYR A 444 -11.30 -7.87 4.57
N GLY A 445 -12.59 -7.88 4.89
CA GLY A 445 -13.49 -9.00 4.62
C GLY A 445 -13.90 -9.16 3.16
N SER A 446 -13.57 -8.22 2.28
CA SER A 446 -13.95 -8.25 0.86
C SER A 446 -12.92 -8.96 -0.02
N TYR A 447 -11.92 -9.63 0.55
CA TYR A 447 -10.80 -10.20 -0.21
C TYR A 447 -11.27 -11.21 -1.27
N GLU A 448 -12.03 -12.23 -0.85
CA GLU A 448 -12.55 -13.28 -1.73
C GLU A 448 -13.56 -12.73 -2.75
N ASP A 449 -14.46 -11.82 -2.32
CA ASP A 449 -15.44 -11.20 -3.22
C ASP A 449 -14.76 -10.36 -4.31
N LEU A 450 -13.72 -9.61 -3.95
CA LEU A 450 -12.95 -8.81 -4.88
C LEU A 450 -12.11 -9.68 -5.81
N HIS A 451 -11.57 -10.79 -5.32
CA HIS A 451 -10.89 -11.80 -6.14
C HIS A 451 -11.86 -12.41 -7.17
N ALA A 452 -13.02 -12.88 -6.73
CA ALA A 452 -14.04 -13.42 -7.62
C ALA A 452 -14.50 -12.38 -8.65
N SER A 453 -14.68 -11.11 -8.24
CA SER A 453 -15.05 -10.02 -9.15
C SER A 453 -13.99 -9.73 -10.23
N PHE A 454 -12.70 -9.94 -9.92
CA PHE A 454 -11.61 -9.76 -10.89
C PHE A 454 -11.68 -10.79 -12.01
N PHE A 455 -11.94 -12.04 -11.66
CA PHE A 455 -12.02 -13.16 -12.61
C PHE A 455 -13.41 -13.34 -13.25
N ALA A 456 -14.42 -12.58 -12.82
CA ALA A 456 -15.74 -12.50 -13.45
C ALA A 456 -15.77 -11.64 -14.74
N ALA A 457 -14.62 -11.48 -15.40
CA ALA A 457 -14.51 -10.73 -16.65
C ALA A 457 -15.40 -11.35 -17.76
N THR A 458 -16.00 -10.50 -18.59
CA THR A 458 -16.89 -10.95 -19.66
C THR A 458 -16.10 -11.68 -20.75
N SER A 459 -16.55 -12.89 -21.12
CA SER A 459 -15.90 -13.70 -22.16
C SER A 459 -16.43 -13.32 -23.55
N LEU A 460 -15.53 -12.98 -24.48
CA LEU A 460 -15.86 -12.69 -25.88
C LEU A 460 -15.99 -13.96 -26.73
N LEU A 461 -15.19 -14.98 -26.40
CA LEU A 461 -15.19 -16.29 -27.06
C LEU A 461 -15.41 -17.38 -26.00
N GLY A 462 -16.21 -18.38 -26.35
CA GLY A 462 -16.50 -19.51 -25.48
C GLY A 462 -16.31 -20.85 -26.19
N MET A 463 -16.40 -21.91 -25.41
CA MET A 463 -16.48 -23.30 -25.87
C MET A 463 -17.85 -23.85 -25.53
N ASN A 464 -18.46 -24.56 -26.46
CA ASN A 464 -19.76 -25.20 -26.27
C ASN A 464 -19.56 -26.63 -25.75
N VAL A 465 -19.67 -26.78 -24.43
CA VAL A 465 -19.53 -28.06 -23.76
C VAL A 465 -20.93 -28.62 -23.51
N SER A 466 -21.34 -29.58 -24.34
CA SER A 466 -22.64 -30.26 -24.20
C SER A 466 -23.86 -29.33 -24.17
N GLY A 467 -23.85 -28.26 -24.97
CA GLY A 467 -24.94 -27.29 -25.06
C GLY A 467 -24.81 -26.07 -24.12
N ARG A 468 -23.79 -26.05 -23.25
CA ARG A 468 -23.47 -24.91 -22.38
C ARG A 468 -22.26 -24.16 -22.95
N VAL A 469 -22.41 -22.86 -23.17
CA VAL A 469 -21.29 -22.00 -23.58
C VAL A 469 -20.51 -21.58 -22.33
N CYS A 470 -19.26 -22.00 -22.24
CA CYS A 470 -18.35 -21.65 -21.16
C CYS A 470 -17.24 -20.73 -21.66
N GLY A 471 -16.88 -19.73 -20.84
CA GLY A 471 -15.74 -18.86 -21.14
C GLY A 471 -14.44 -19.65 -21.18
N CYS A 472 -13.53 -19.31 -22.08
CA CYS A 472 -12.31 -20.08 -22.31
C CYS A 472 -11.01 -19.28 -22.14
N GLY A 473 -11.07 -18.06 -21.57
CA GLY A 473 -9.90 -17.19 -21.38
C GLY A 473 -9.76 -16.05 -22.39
N ALA A 474 -10.67 -15.95 -23.37
CA ALA A 474 -10.78 -14.79 -24.25
C ALA A 474 -11.72 -13.75 -23.63
N TYR A 475 -11.18 -12.92 -22.74
CA TYR A 475 -11.96 -11.89 -22.05
C TYR A 475 -12.00 -10.58 -22.85
N ASP A 476 -13.02 -9.78 -22.60
CA ASP A 476 -13.12 -8.43 -23.12
C ASP A 476 -11.86 -7.62 -22.77
N ALA A 477 -11.32 -6.92 -23.78
CA ALA A 477 -10.15 -6.06 -23.62
C ALA A 477 -10.45 -4.78 -22.81
N ASN A 478 -11.74 -4.48 -22.58
CA ASN A 478 -12.16 -3.40 -21.71
C ASN A 478 -11.66 -3.59 -20.28
N SER A 479 -11.24 -2.49 -19.65
CA SER A 479 -10.72 -2.55 -18.29
C SER A 479 -11.81 -2.85 -17.27
N ILE A 480 -11.53 -3.76 -16.35
CA ILE A 480 -12.43 -4.03 -15.23
C ILE A 480 -12.36 -2.91 -14.18
N ALA A 481 -13.43 -2.79 -13.40
CA ALA A 481 -13.48 -1.87 -12.27
C ALA A 481 -12.36 -2.16 -11.26
N SER A 482 -11.73 -1.10 -10.75
CA SER A 482 -10.72 -1.22 -9.69
C SER A 482 -11.36 -1.61 -8.36
N ALA A 483 -10.65 -2.34 -7.51
CA ALA A 483 -11.09 -2.67 -6.16
C ALA A 483 -11.40 -1.44 -5.34
N THR A 484 -10.62 -0.36 -5.52
CA THR A 484 -10.91 0.92 -4.86
C THR A 484 -12.28 1.47 -5.29
N SER A 485 -12.61 1.43 -6.59
CA SER A 485 -13.93 1.89 -7.05
C SER A 485 -15.08 1.04 -6.52
N LEU A 486 -14.89 -0.28 -6.38
CA LEU A 486 -15.89 -1.20 -5.85
C LEU A 486 -16.12 -1.01 -4.33
N THR A 487 -15.09 -0.57 -3.59
CA THR A 487 -15.14 -0.41 -2.13
C THR A 487 -15.21 1.04 -1.67
N LEU A 488 -15.32 2.01 -2.60
CA LEU A 488 -15.24 3.44 -2.32
C LEU A 488 -16.23 3.90 -1.24
N GLY A 489 -17.45 3.37 -1.26
CA GLY A 489 -18.48 3.68 -0.26
C GLY A 489 -18.03 3.35 1.17
N ASN A 490 -17.49 2.15 1.39
CA ASN A 490 -17.00 1.70 2.69
C ASN A 490 -15.84 2.57 3.17
N ILE A 491 -14.90 2.88 2.27
CA ILE A 491 -13.73 3.72 2.54
C ILE A 491 -14.17 5.13 2.97
N VAL A 492 -15.11 5.75 2.24
CA VAL A 492 -15.61 7.10 2.56
C VAL A 492 -16.34 7.13 3.89
N ILE A 493 -17.20 6.14 4.17
CA ILE A 493 -17.91 6.04 5.45
C ILE A 493 -16.93 5.92 6.61
N ALA A 494 -15.90 5.07 6.48
CA ALA A 494 -14.87 4.90 7.51
C ALA A 494 -14.14 6.22 7.80
N VAL A 495 -13.64 6.91 6.76
CA VAL A 495 -12.91 8.19 6.89
C VAL A 495 -13.77 9.26 7.56
N CYS A 496 -14.99 9.48 7.06
CA CYS A 496 -15.90 10.49 7.58
C CYS A 496 -16.27 10.21 9.04
N THR A 497 -16.51 8.94 9.38
CA THR A 497 -16.81 8.52 10.76
C THR A 497 -15.62 8.78 11.69
N CYS A 498 -14.40 8.42 11.30
CA CYS A 498 -13.19 8.71 12.08
C CYS A 498 -12.96 10.22 12.26
N PHE A 499 -13.24 11.03 11.24
CA PHE A 499 -13.13 12.49 11.35
C PHE A 499 -14.14 13.07 12.34
N LEU A 500 -15.41 12.69 12.24
CA LEU A 500 -16.45 13.10 13.19
C LEU A 500 -16.11 12.67 14.62
N MET A 501 -15.66 11.43 14.80
CA MET A 501 -15.24 10.92 16.11
C MET A 501 -14.04 11.70 16.67
N SER A 502 -13.11 12.16 15.82
CA SER A 502 -11.98 12.99 16.24
C SER A 502 -12.41 14.36 16.77
N ILE A 503 -13.48 14.94 16.21
CA ILE A 503 -14.10 16.20 16.66
C ILE A 503 -14.83 15.95 17.99
N VAL A 504 -15.71 14.94 18.04
CA VAL A 504 -16.49 14.61 19.24
C VAL A 504 -15.57 14.32 20.42
N TYR A 505 -14.51 13.54 20.22
CA TYR A 505 -13.49 13.28 21.24
C TYR A 505 -12.84 14.56 21.75
N ALA A 506 -12.43 15.46 20.85
CA ALA A 506 -11.77 16.70 21.22
C ALA A 506 -12.73 17.66 21.94
N MET A 507 -13.99 17.74 21.52
CA MET A 507 -15.05 18.50 22.19
C MET A 507 -15.33 17.94 23.59
N ALA A 508 -15.46 16.62 23.73
CA ALA A 508 -15.67 15.97 25.03
C ALA A 508 -14.50 16.22 25.99
N LYS A 509 -13.26 16.14 25.47
CA LYS A 509 -12.06 16.48 26.23
C LYS A 509 -12.07 17.94 26.69
N LEU A 510 -12.40 18.87 25.80
CA LEU A 510 -12.51 20.29 26.13
C LEU A 510 -13.58 20.54 27.20
N GLN A 511 -14.74 19.88 27.06
CA GLN A 511 -15.84 20.00 28.00
C GLN A 511 -15.50 19.44 29.37
N PHE A 512 -14.79 18.31 29.41
CA PHE A 512 -14.37 17.69 30.67
C PHE A 512 -13.35 18.54 31.44
N PHE A 513 -12.32 19.05 30.76
CA PHE A 513 -11.21 19.76 31.41
C PHE A 513 -11.42 21.27 31.57
N GLN A 514 -12.19 21.89 30.67
CA GLN A 514 -12.32 23.35 30.62
C GLN A 514 -13.77 23.83 30.64
N LYS A 515 -14.76 22.93 30.66
CA LYS A 515 -16.21 23.26 30.64
C LYS A 515 -16.61 24.11 29.43
N LYS A 516 -15.92 23.92 28.30
CA LYS A 516 -16.21 24.54 27.00
C LYS A 516 -16.39 23.45 25.93
N CYS A 517 -17.31 23.64 24.99
CA CYS A 517 -17.46 22.75 23.84
C CYS A 517 -16.72 23.23 22.57
N VAL A 518 -16.35 24.51 22.51
CA VAL A 518 -15.77 25.16 21.33
C VAL A 518 -14.58 26.01 21.76
N LEU A 519 -13.56 26.11 20.91
CA LEU A 519 -12.38 26.96 21.15
C LEU A 519 -12.71 28.43 20.84
N ASP A 520 -12.38 29.31 21.78
CA ASP A 520 -12.46 30.76 21.60
C ASP A 520 -11.07 31.30 21.26
N THR A 521 -10.93 31.82 20.04
CA THR A 521 -9.66 32.33 19.49
C THR A 521 -9.59 33.86 19.46
N THR A 522 -10.52 34.57 20.10
CA THR A 522 -10.53 36.05 20.13
C THR A 522 -9.22 36.67 20.63
N TRP A 523 -8.57 36.04 21.62
CA TRP A 523 -7.31 36.52 22.19
C TRP A 523 -6.14 36.50 21.19
N THR A 524 -6.19 35.66 20.15
CA THR A 524 -5.13 35.53 19.15
C THR A 524 -4.87 36.82 18.38
N LYS A 525 -5.87 37.72 18.30
CA LYS A 525 -5.73 39.06 17.73
C LYS A 525 -4.80 39.97 18.53
N ASN A 526 -4.73 39.77 19.84
CA ASN A 526 -4.01 40.63 20.77
C ASN A 526 -2.57 40.15 21.04
N ASN A 527 -2.19 38.99 20.49
CA ASN A 527 -0.84 38.44 20.59
C ASN A 527 -0.12 38.65 19.25
N GLU A 528 1.03 39.32 19.27
CA GLU A 528 1.72 39.73 18.04
C GLU A 528 2.13 38.51 17.20
N PHE A 529 2.60 37.45 17.86
CA PHE A 529 2.98 36.19 17.19
C PHE A 529 1.81 35.50 16.49
N LEU A 530 0.66 35.37 17.14
CA LEU A 530 -0.50 34.72 16.53
C LEU A 530 -1.20 35.60 15.51
N SER A 531 -1.18 36.93 15.67
CA SER A 531 -1.74 37.86 14.68
C SER A 531 -1.04 37.77 13.32
N GLN A 532 0.26 37.43 13.31
CA GLN A 532 1.05 37.22 12.09
C GLN A 532 0.88 35.80 11.51
N SER A 533 0.27 34.90 12.26
CA SER A 533 0.05 33.51 11.85
C SER A 533 -1.34 33.34 11.21
N ALA A 534 -1.45 32.66 10.06
CA ALA A 534 -2.74 32.44 9.41
C ALA A 534 -3.65 31.54 10.27
N MET A 535 -4.74 32.09 10.84
CA MET A 535 -5.67 31.34 11.71
C MET A 535 -6.72 30.56 10.90
N PRO A 536 -7.11 29.34 11.33
CA PRO A 536 -8.17 28.56 10.70
C PRO A 536 -9.57 29.13 11.00
N TYR A 537 -10.54 28.86 10.13
CA TYR A 537 -11.91 29.43 10.22
C TYR A 537 -12.98 28.51 10.84
N TRP A 538 -12.85 27.18 10.72
CA TRP A 538 -13.92 26.24 11.08
C TRP A 538 -13.57 25.31 12.24
N PHE A 539 -12.42 24.67 12.14
CA PHE A 539 -11.95 23.70 13.13
C PHE A 539 -10.43 23.73 13.23
N THR A 540 -9.89 23.33 14.38
CA THR A 540 -8.45 23.26 14.59
C THR A 540 -8.03 22.26 15.67
N GLY A 541 -6.88 21.63 15.46
CA GLY A 541 -6.15 20.83 16.45
C GLY A 541 -4.96 21.58 17.06
N LEU A 542 -4.74 22.83 16.66
CA LEU A 542 -3.68 23.68 17.21
C LEU A 542 -4.04 24.16 18.63
N PRO A 543 -3.04 24.40 19.50
CA PRO A 543 -3.24 24.83 20.88
C PRO A 543 -3.60 26.33 20.97
N LEU A 544 -4.70 26.75 20.35
CA LEU A 544 -5.10 28.15 20.23
C LEU A 544 -5.94 28.66 21.41
N ASP A 545 -6.16 27.85 22.45
CA ASP A 545 -6.89 28.30 23.64
C ASP A 545 -6.01 29.15 24.55
N GLN A 546 -6.63 30.09 25.26
CA GLN A 546 -5.93 30.97 26.21
C GLN A 546 -5.27 30.17 27.35
N ALA A 547 -5.80 28.99 27.70
CA ALA A 547 -5.21 28.11 28.71
C ALA A 547 -3.84 27.54 28.30
N ASP A 548 -3.53 27.51 27.01
CA ASP A 548 -2.24 27.03 26.51
C ASP A 548 -1.16 28.13 26.52
N ALA A 549 -1.52 29.40 26.71
CA ALA A 549 -0.60 30.52 26.89
C ALA A 549 -0.01 30.58 28.32
N ILE A 550 0.98 31.45 28.54
CA ILE A 550 1.49 31.85 29.86
C ILE A 550 1.15 33.31 30.08
N LYS A 551 0.57 33.61 31.24
CA LYS A 551 0.36 35.00 31.66
C LYS A 551 1.63 35.49 32.37
N ILE A 552 2.27 36.53 31.83
CA ILE A 552 3.40 37.22 32.46
C ILE A 552 2.97 38.68 32.64
N GLY A 553 2.74 39.08 33.89
CA GLY A 553 2.08 40.35 34.20
C GLY A 553 0.67 40.40 33.61
N ASN A 554 0.37 41.46 32.84
CA ASN A 554 -0.93 41.66 32.19
C ASN A 554 -1.01 41.14 30.75
N LYS A 555 0.09 40.59 30.20
CA LYS A 555 0.16 40.09 28.82
C LYS A 555 0.18 38.56 28.77
N LEU A 556 -0.32 38.02 27.67
CA LEU A 556 -0.32 36.58 27.38
C LEU A 556 0.79 36.28 26.38
N PHE A 557 1.62 35.30 26.71
CA PHE A 557 2.75 34.86 25.92
C PHE A 557 2.54 33.43 25.43
N CYS A 558 2.91 33.17 24.18
CA CYS A 558 2.95 31.84 23.58
C CYS A 558 4.17 31.06 24.07
N LYS A 559 3.95 29.83 24.54
CA LYS A 559 5.00 28.91 24.97
C LYS A 559 5.88 28.47 23.79
N PRO A 560 7.15 28.10 24.00
CA PRO A 560 7.96 27.51 22.94
C PRO A 560 7.35 26.23 22.33
N SER A 561 6.58 25.46 23.10
CA SER A 561 5.87 24.27 22.60
C SER A 561 4.75 24.62 21.63
N MET A 562 4.14 25.80 21.78
CA MET A 562 3.17 26.34 20.84
C MET A 562 3.86 26.75 19.54
N GLN A 563 5.02 27.42 19.61
CA GLN A 563 5.82 27.76 18.43
C GLN A 563 6.22 26.50 17.63
N ALA A 564 6.64 25.44 18.31
CA ALA A 564 6.96 24.14 17.69
C ALA A 564 5.77 23.48 16.98
N ARG A 565 4.58 23.50 17.60
CA ARG A 565 3.34 23.02 16.97
C ARG A 565 2.92 23.90 15.79
N MET A 566 3.23 25.20 15.86
CA MET A 566 3.02 26.14 14.76
C MET A 566 3.98 25.94 13.58
N GLY A 567 4.92 25.00 13.68
CA GLY A 567 5.85 24.64 12.61
C GLY A 567 7.16 25.44 12.63
N LEU A 568 7.51 26.03 13.78
CA LEU A 568 8.71 26.84 13.95
C LEU A 568 9.71 26.21 14.91
N ALA A 569 11.00 26.43 14.65
CA ALA A 569 12.08 26.06 15.53
C ALA A 569 12.94 27.29 15.85
N ALA A 570 13.47 27.34 17.08
CA ALA A 570 14.35 28.41 17.52
C ALA A 570 15.80 28.00 17.38
N VAL A 571 16.62 28.84 16.76
CA VAL A 571 18.08 28.68 16.70
C VAL A 571 18.78 29.90 17.28
N VAL A 572 19.91 29.66 17.93
CA VAL A 572 20.76 30.71 18.51
C VAL A 572 22.19 30.56 17.99
N ILE A 573 22.96 31.64 18.01
CA ILE A 573 24.36 31.62 17.59
C ILE A 573 25.15 30.76 18.59
N ALA A 574 25.86 29.75 18.09
CA ALA A 574 26.76 28.95 18.91
C ALA A 574 28.00 29.79 19.27
N PRO A 575 28.41 29.84 20.55
CA PRO A 575 29.63 30.55 20.93
C PRO A 575 30.84 29.89 20.26
N GLU A 576 31.72 30.69 19.65
CA GLU A 576 32.95 30.17 19.04
C GLU A 576 33.88 29.62 20.14
N MET A 577 34.32 28.36 20.02
CA MET A 577 35.21 27.70 21.00
C MET A 577 36.45 28.53 21.34
N ARG A 578 36.98 29.30 20.38
CA ARG A 578 38.14 30.18 20.57
C ARG A 578 37.90 31.29 21.60
N ARG A 579 36.65 31.77 21.76
CA ARG A 579 36.30 32.81 22.74
C ARG A 579 36.07 32.26 24.14
N ILE A 580 35.77 30.96 24.30
CA ILE A 580 35.54 30.36 25.62
C ILE A 580 36.85 30.21 26.41
N LEU A 581 37.97 29.98 25.72
CA LEU A 581 39.30 29.93 26.35
C LEU A 581 39.75 31.33 26.85
N VAL A 582 39.43 32.40 26.12
CA VAL A 582 39.79 33.78 26.48
C VAL A 582 38.82 34.40 27.51
N ALA A 583 37.52 34.08 27.43
CA ALA A 583 36.52 34.60 28.38
C ALA A 583 36.61 33.97 29.78
N LYS A 584 37.33 32.85 29.95
CA LYS A 584 37.60 32.28 31.27
C LYS A 584 38.61 33.10 32.07
N GLU A 585 39.43 33.92 31.40
CA GLU A 585 40.45 34.78 32.03
C GLU A 585 39.97 36.23 32.22
N ALA A 586 38.99 36.70 31.43
CA ALA A 586 38.45 38.05 31.56
C ALA A 586 37.05 38.05 32.22
N LYS A 587 37.01 38.00 33.56
CA LYS A 587 35.88 38.52 34.35
C LYS A 587 35.94 40.05 34.30
N VAL A 588 35.49 40.64 33.19
CA VAL A 588 35.20 42.07 33.11
C VAL A 588 33.72 42.24 32.82
N VAL A 589 33.12 43.15 33.58
CA VAL A 589 31.72 43.57 33.55
C VAL A 589 31.43 44.19 32.18
N ASP A 590 31.10 43.37 31.21
CA ASP A 590 30.44 43.80 29.99
C ASP A 590 29.04 43.16 29.94
N THR A 591 28.06 44.01 29.68
CA THR A 591 26.66 43.63 29.43
C THR A 591 26.64 42.49 28.42
N ALA A 592 26.24 41.29 28.87
CA ALA A 592 26.14 40.14 27.99
C ALA A 592 25.29 40.52 26.76
N PRO A 593 25.78 40.29 25.51
CA PRO A 593 25.02 40.63 24.32
C PRO A 593 23.64 39.97 24.40
N GLU A 594 22.59 40.75 24.17
CA GLU A 594 21.21 40.30 24.31
C GLU A 594 20.98 39.02 23.47
N GLU A 595 20.46 37.98 24.12
CA GLU A 595 20.28 36.67 23.46
C GLU A 595 19.13 36.75 22.46
N VAL A 596 19.47 36.79 21.17
CA VAL A 596 18.52 36.81 20.05
C VAL A 596 18.19 35.39 19.63
N PHE A 597 16.90 35.05 19.61
CA PHE A 597 16.41 33.77 19.09
C PHE A 597 15.89 33.96 17.68
N TYR A 598 16.46 33.25 16.71
CA TYR A 598 15.98 33.26 15.33
C TYR A 598 14.95 32.15 15.13
N LEU A 599 13.74 32.51 14.70
CA LEU A 599 12.71 31.55 14.34
C LEU A 599 12.85 31.15 12.88
N VAL A 600 12.97 29.85 12.62
CA VAL A 600 13.03 29.24 11.29
C VAL A 600 11.92 28.20 11.15
N SER A 601 11.58 27.82 9.92
CA SER A 601 10.68 26.68 9.70
C SER A 601 11.31 25.40 10.28
N VAL A 602 10.48 24.51 10.82
CA VAL A 602 10.95 23.17 11.27
C VAL A 602 11.61 22.39 10.12
N TYR A 603 11.15 22.55 8.88
CA TYR A 603 11.79 21.93 7.70
C TYR A 603 13.22 22.41 7.46
N ASP A 604 13.51 23.65 7.84
CA ASP A 604 14.81 24.28 7.64
C ASP A 604 15.76 24.08 8.83
N LEU A 605 15.29 23.47 9.93
CA LEU A 605 16.05 23.37 11.18
C LEU A 605 17.38 22.62 10.98
N VAL A 606 17.34 21.46 10.31
CA VAL A 606 18.53 20.64 10.05
C VAL A 606 19.55 21.42 9.23
N TRP A 607 19.11 22.10 8.17
CA TRP A 607 19.96 22.96 7.34
C TRP A 607 20.58 24.11 8.14
N GLY A 608 19.84 24.68 9.10
CA GLY A 608 20.31 25.77 9.94
C GLY A 608 21.46 25.40 10.88
N ILE A 609 21.47 24.17 11.39
CA ILE A 609 22.46 23.72 12.37
C ILE A 609 23.63 22.95 11.77
N LEU A 610 23.57 22.58 10.48
CA LEU A 610 24.68 21.89 9.80
C LEU A 610 26.01 22.67 9.93
N PRO A 611 27.16 21.99 10.04
CA PRO A 611 28.47 22.62 10.01
C PRO A 611 28.66 23.50 8.78
N ARG A 612 29.47 24.57 8.90
CA ARG A 612 29.65 25.59 7.84
C ARG A 612 30.05 24.99 6.49
N TYR A 613 30.83 23.91 6.50
CA TYR A 613 31.32 23.23 5.29
C TYR A 613 30.27 22.33 4.60
N LEU A 614 29.22 21.90 5.30
CA LEU A 614 28.12 21.07 4.74
C LEU A 614 26.86 21.87 4.41
N ARG A 615 26.86 23.18 4.72
CA ARG A 615 25.66 24.01 4.60
C ARG A 615 25.49 24.53 3.17
N LEU A 616 24.73 23.78 2.37
CA LEU A 616 24.38 24.12 0.98
C LEU A 616 23.27 25.17 0.87
N TYR A 617 22.42 25.27 1.89
CA TYR A 617 21.25 26.15 1.93
C TYR A 617 21.22 26.96 3.24
N MET A 618 20.88 28.26 3.16
CA MET A 618 20.68 29.12 4.33
C MET A 618 19.19 29.32 4.61
N PRO A 619 18.67 28.82 5.74
CA PRO A 619 17.28 29.02 6.14
C PRO A 619 16.84 30.48 6.15
N MET A 620 15.58 30.71 5.79
CA MET A 620 14.94 32.01 5.97
C MET A 620 14.55 32.20 7.43
N VAL A 621 14.87 33.36 7.98
CA VAL A 621 14.44 33.77 9.32
C VAL A 621 13.02 34.30 9.20
N GLN A 622 12.05 33.62 9.81
CA GLN A 622 10.67 34.09 9.82
C GLN A 622 10.51 35.31 10.72
N SER A 623 11.18 35.30 11.88
CA SER A 623 11.16 36.38 12.86
C SER A 623 12.29 36.21 13.89
N GLU A 624 12.63 37.29 14.58
CA GLU A 624 13.62 37.28 15.67
C GLU A 624 12.90 37.60 16.99
N ILE A 625 13.21 36.86 18.06
CA ILE A 625 12.70 37.15 19.41
C ILE A 625 13.82 37.79 20.21
N VAL A 626 13.57 39.01 20.70
CA VAL A 626 14.45 39.77 21.59
C VAL A 626 13.64 40.14 22.83
N LYS A 627 14.08 39.75 24.03
CA LYS A 627 13.37 40.01 25.30
C LYS A 627 11.88 39.61 25.28
N ASN A 628 11.56 38.44 24.70
CA ASN A 628 10.20 37.92 24.54
C ASN A 628 9.27 38.76 23.64
N VAL A 629 9.80 39.74 22.91
CA VAL A 629 9.09 40.54 21.91
C VAL A 629 9.44 40.03 20.52
N LEU A 630 8.41 39.88 19.68
CA LEU A 630 8.58 39.46 18.31
C LEU A 630 8.95 40.66 17.44
N THR A 631 10.05 40.55 16.71
CA THR A 631 10.37 41.53 15.66
C THR A 631 9.55 41.24 14.40
N ALA A 632 9.26 42.30 13.62
CA ALA A 632 8.50 42.16 12.37
C ALA A 632 9.14 41.12 11.42
N PRO A 633 8.33 40.41 10.62
CA PRO A 633 8.85 39.39 9.70
C PRO A 633 9.92 39.98 8.79
N THR A 634 11.06 39.34 8.69
CA THR A 634 12.15 39.79 7.82
C THR A 634 12.36 38.83 6.67
N LYS A 635 12.88 39.33 5.54
CA LYS A 635 13.36 38.47 4.43
C LYS A 635 14.80 38.01 4.64
N LYS A 636 15.32 38.10 5.87
CA LYS A 636 16.71 37.78 6.20
C LYS A 636 16.90 36.26 6.19
N ARG A 637 18.11 35.82 5.84
CA ARG A 637 18.55 34.44 5.96
C ARG A 637 19.59 34.31 7.06
N LEU A 638 19.72 33.11 7.62
CA LEU A 638 20.80 32.81 8.57
C LEU A 638 22.17 33.08 7.94
N GLN A 639 23.07 33.68 8.71
CA GLN A 639 24.39 34.07 8.21
C GLN A 639 25.30 32.84 8.04
N ARG A 640 25.82 32.61 6.82
CA ARG A 640 26.72 31.48 6.52
C ARG A 640 27.99 31.46 7.38
N ALA A 641 28.51 32.63 7.71
CA ALA A 641 29.71 32.79 8.53
C ALA A 641 29.49 32.43 10.00
N LYS A 642 28.24 32.25 10.46
CA LYS A 642 27.93 31.91 11.86
C LYS A 642 27.52 30.44 12.00
N THR A 643 27.90 29.86 13.12
CA THR A 643 27.46 28.53 13.53
C THR A 643 26.23 28.70 14.41
N PHE A 644 25.18 27.94 14.15
CA PHE A 644 23.95 27.99 14.93
C PHE A 644 23.75 26.67 15.68
N LYS A 645 23.15 26.76 16.86
CA LYS A 645 22.69 25.60 17.63
C LYS A 645 21.18 25.68 17.80
N TYR A 646 20.53 24.52 17.83
CA TYR A 646 19.13 24.42 18.22
C TYR A 646 18.95 24.94 19.66
N SER A 647 17.89 25.69 19.87
CA SER A 647 17.48 26.20 21.16
C SER A 647 16.08 25.72 21.52
N ARG A 648 15.82 25.55 22.81
CA ARG A 648 14.49 25.17 23.31
C ARG A 648 13.44 26.29 23.16
N GLY A 649 13.86 27.46 22.68
CA GLY A 649 13.05 28.64 22.47
C GLY A 649 12.77 29.42 23.75
N THR A 650 12.13 30.58 23.59
CA THR A 650 11.64 31.43 24.68
C THR A 650 10.17 31.79 24.47
N CYS A 651 9.49 32.29 25.49
CA CYS A 651 8.10 32.73 25.38
C CYS A 651 8.00 33.99 24.50
N VAL A 652 6.90 34.15 23.74
CA VAL A 652 6.71 35.29 22.84
C VAL A 652 5.33 35.93 23.01
N GLY A 653 5.30 37.25 23.20
CA GLY A 653 4.10 38.05 23.48
C GLY A 653 3.43 38.61 22.23
#